data_AF-A0A925QD23-F1
#
_entry.id   AF-A0A925QD23-F1
#
_cell.length_a   1.000
_cell.length_b   1.000
_cell.length_c   1.000
_cell.angle_alpha   90.00
_cell.angle_beta   90.00
_cell.angle_gamma   90.00
#
_symmetry.space_group_name_H-M   'P 1'
#
loop_
_entity.id
_entity.type
_entity.pdbx_description
1 polymer ?
#
loop_
_entity_poly.entity_id
_entity_poly.type
_entity_poly.pdbx_seq_one_letter_code
_entity_poly.pdbx_strand_id
1 'polypeptide(L)'
;MNATEEMRQVLGRVKREEFAGRAAELQRIVSHAASSKLGDRDGGLLILLAPLAGVSELLRQAYDQIYNRQGDIVPVYFALPQTETTAVSAAIEFLNTFLLQYIACRRNEPSLAHASLTLNDLVKLAPVADVDWVEELVTNYNQQRFGDDDRALVRFCLSAPSRVPSHCARPFVMFDAVQLSGYDDESVPFATEIVRALVFSDLPFVFAGLRREVADTFDRAGLNARSLEVIQLNPLDEEDAGTLIRSAARRLAVSVNDETRDLLVQQLEGSPLFITALLQSARAKHVSLDSYLACERLYVEEVMGGQLSRYFAATLERVTADPETRRALVRLLSESATSKSSSGMKTASFETWFRRLELEAVEVEKILHRLHIQELVNWDGDTVNANGGPEAWKDYLRSRFRLDALREPRALVFADLMAAALKRAPERVARHYRQGAHLLLRELISRFNSQRVPSRLFNYSDFAGLYKGADPAEVAAQLDADTKLIKLPQVFHTTSGVSFNPELRQFADEDSCVVAHAFEGATYSDANEIVWLVAKIESKLEASAQLTEQWLDRLEAMARRRAFVRTQIWLIANEGFDSEAGSLLRKRGAYGSSQQQFQLLSARLSEGEDPASHSGDPAEFVLVLPMGSDSELLAANTVEQLARRAQFSPEAINQIKTAIVEACINASEHSLSPDRKIYQRFRVEDDKLVITIASRGIVPANIESRNGAISHTGSGETTDGLVGDVSDEFGNAAEQRRGWGLKLIQTLMDEVEFERVDEGTSLRMVKYLRK
;
A
#
# COMPACT_ATOMS: atom_id res chain seq x y z
N MET A 1 -40.57 -5.64 -14.75
CA MET A 1 -39.91 -4.81 -15.77
C MET A 1 -40.10 -3.37 -15.34
N ASN A 2 -39.15 -2.79 -14.61
CA ASN A 2 -39.13 -1.34 -14.35
C ASN A 2 -37.84 -0.81 -14.96
N ALA A 3 -38.00 0.25 -15.78
CA ALA A 3 -36.94 0.90 -16.50
C ALA A 3 -35.77 1.23 -15.58
N THR A 4 -34.56 0.84 -16.00
CA THR A 4 -33.31 1.43 -15.53
C THR A 4 -33.40 2.93 -15.77
N GLU A 5 -33.74 3.70 -14.73
CA GLU A 5 -33.58 5.16 -14.77
C GLU A 5 -32.12 5.44 -15.08
N GLU A 6 -31.85 6.00 -16.26
CA GLU A 6 -30.51 6.42 -16.66
C GLU A 6 -29.99 7.42 -15.62
N MET A 7 -28.92 7.05 -14.92
CA MET A 7 -28.25 7.91 -13.94
C MET A 7 -27.84 9.22 -14.63
N ARG A 8 -28.37 10.36 -14.18
CA ARG A 8 -28.06 11.66 -14.79
C ARG A 8 -26.61 12.02 -14.51
N GLN A 9 -25.84 12.26 -15.56
CA GLN A 9 -24.49 12.82 -15.45
C GLN A 9 -24.59 14.28 -14.97
N VAL A 10 -24.01 14.59 -13.82
CA VAL A 10 -24.02 15.94 -13.23
C VAL A 10 -22.63 16.53 -13.34
N LEU A 11 -21.69 16.11 -12.49
CA LEU A 11 -20.31 16.56 -12.49
C LEU A 11 -19.38 15.59 -13.26
N GLY A 12 -19.74 14.31 -13.40
CA GLY A 12 -18.93 13.32 -14.10
C GLY A 12 -18.52 13.80 -15.49
N ARG A 13 -17.28 13.53 -15.92
CA ARG A 13 -16.82 13.83 -17.29
C ARG A 13 -17.12 12.71 -18.27
N VAL A 14 -17.29 11.50 -17.76
CA VAL A 14 -17.69 10.32 -18.53
C VAL A 14 -18.96 9.71 -17.98
N LYS A 15 -19.67 8.96 -18.82
CA LYS A 15 -20.83 8.18 -18.37
C LYS A 15 -20.38 7.04 -17.47
N ARG A 16 -21.30 6.56 -16.62
CA ARG A 16 -21.03 5.44 -15.69
C ARG A 16 -20.50 4.18 -16.39
N GLU A 17 -21.04 3.87 -17.56
CA GLU A 17 -20.66 2.71 -18.39
C GLU A 17 -19.25 2.84 -19.00
N GLU A 18 -18.74 4.07 -19.12
CA GLU A 18 -17.42 4.36 -19.66
C GLU A 18 -16.35 4.51 -18.57
N PHE A 19 -16.77 4.63 -17.31
CA PHE A 19 -15.89 4.70 -16.15
C PHE A 19 -15.31 3.32 -15.86
N ALA A 20 -14.05 3.12 -16.28
CA ALA A 20 -13.34 1.86 -16.14
C ALA A 20 -12.77 1.69 -14.73
N GLY A 21 -12.92 0.49 -14.18
CA GLY A 21 -12.43 0.15 -12.86
C GLY A 21 -13.12 0.87 -11.71
N ARG A 22 -12.48 0.80 -10.54
CA ARG A 22 -12.82 1.58 -9.33
C ARG A 22 -14.23 1.37 -8.77
N ALA A 23 -14.89 0.27 -9.13
CA ALA A 23 -16.25 -0.02 -8.67
C ALA A 23 -16.30 -0.18 -7.14
N ALA A 24 -15.30 -0.86 -6.57
CA ALA A 24 -15.19 -1.07 -5.12
C ALA A 24 -14.95 0.25 -4.37
N GLU A 25 -14.00 1.07 -4.85
CA GLU A 25 -13.68 2.37 -4.25
C GLU A 25 -14.88 3.32 -4.31
N LEU A 26 -15.59 3.35 -5.45
CA LEU A 26 -16.81 4.14 -5.59
C LEU A 26 -17.89 3.67 -4.60
N GLN A 27 -18.11 2.36 -4.53
CA GLN A 27 -19.10 1.79 -3.62
C GLN A 27 -18.79 2.13 -2.16
N ARG A 28 -17.51 2.11 -1.77
CA ARG A 28 -17.08 2.52 -0.42
C ARG A 28 -17.40 3.98 -0.13
N ILE A 29 -17.05 4.91 -1.03
CA ILE A 29 -17.38 6.34 -0.88
C ILE A 29 -18.88 6.55 -0.70
N VAL A 30 -19.66 5.92 -1.58
CA VAL A 30 -21.11 6.08 -1.63
C VAL A 30 -21.81 5.40 -0.44
N SER A 31 -21.24 4.33 0.10
CA SER A 31 -21.74 3.65 1.31
C SER A 31 -21.39 4.45 2.56
N HIS A 32 -20.19 5.03 2.62
CA HIS A 32 -19.74 5.89 3.71
C HIS A 32 -20.65 7.12 3.89
N ALA A 33 -21.11 7.71 2.77
CA ALA A 33 -22.11 8.78 2.80
C ALA A 33 -23.41 8.36 3.52
N ALA A 34 -23.84 7.10 3.33
CA ALA A 34 -25.10 6.56 3.82
C ALA A 34 -25.03 5.97 5.24
N SER A 35 -23.88 5.48 5.68
CA SER A 35 -23.72 4.74 6.94
C SER A 35 -23.59 5.63 8.18
N SER A 36 -23.15 6.88 8.03
CA SER A 36 -22.97 7.79 9.16
C SER A 36 -24.34 8.23 9.70
N LYS A 37 -24.76 7.67 10.83
CA LYS A 37 -25.89 8.20 11.61
C LYS A 37 -25.48 9.49 12.31
N LEU A 38 -26.40 10.43 12.45
CA LEU A 38 -26.17 11.66 13.21
C LEU A 38 -25.73 11.31 14.64
N GLY A 39 -24.51 11.69 15.03
CA GLY A 39 -23.95 11.42 16.37
C GLY A 39 -23.05 10.19 16.50
N ASP A 40 -22.88 9.38 15.46
CA ASP A 40 -21.81 8.37 15.42
C ASP A 40 -20.51 9.05 14.96
N ARG A 41 -19.44 8.95 15.76
CA ARG A 41 -18.12 9.56 15.47
C ARG A 41 -17.32 8.80 14.40
N ASP A 42 -18.02 8.15 13.47
CA ASP A 42 -17.43 7.52 12.29
C ASP A 42 -17.36 8.61 11.20
N GLY A 43 -16.37 9.51 11.19
CA GLY A 43 -14.94 9.20 11.08
C GLY A 43 -14.62 9.22 9.59
N GLY A 44 -14.23 10.39 9.05
CA GLY A 44 -14.11 10.61 7.60
C GLY A 44 -13.26 9.59 6.83
N LEU A 45 -13.40 9.59 5.52
CA LEU A 45 -12.74 8.67 4.60
C LEU A 45 -11.54 9.34 3.92
N LEU A 46 -10.34 8.79 4.10
CA LEU A 46 -9.13 9.25 3.44
C LEU A 46 -8.87 8.47 2.16
N ILE A 47 -8.63 9.18 1.05
CA ILE A 47 -8.17 8.57 -0.20
C ILE A 47 -6.72 9.00 -0.44
N LEU A 48 -5.80 8.06 -0.24
CA LEU A 48 -4.37 8.24 -0.43
C LEU A 48 -4.01 7.76 -1.84
N LEU A 49 -3.73 8.70 -2.74
CA LEU A 49 -3.49 8.38 -4.15
C LEU A 49 -2.03 8.42 -4.57
N ALA A 50 -1.68 7.49 -5.47
CA ALA A 50 -0.56 7.64 -6.37
C ALA A 50 -0.81 8.82 -7.33
N PRO A 51 0.23 9.56 -7.77
CA PRO A 51 0.08 10.57 -8.80
C PRO A 51 -0.63 10.00 -10.03
N LEU A 52 -1.53 10.80 -10.59
CA LEU A 52 -2.29 10.46 -11.80
C LEU A 52 -3.26 9.28 -11.67
N ALA A 53 -3.60 8.81 -10.48
CA ALA A 53 -4.53 7.69 -10.29
C ALA A 53 -6.00 7.96 -10.67
N GLY A 54 -6.37 9.21 -10.97
CA GLY A 54 -7.70 9.55 -11.49
C GLY A 54 -8.78 9.85 -10.44
N VAL A 55 -8.40 10.21 -9.20
CA VAL A 55 -9.34 10.43 -8.07
C VAL A 55 -10.42 11.47 -8.37
N SER A 56 -10.11 12.52 -9.13
CA SER A 56 -11.06 13.58 -9.42
C SER A 56 -12.27 13.07 -10.19
N GLU A 57 -12.08 12.10 -11.10
CA GLU A 57 -13.23 11.50 -11.79
C GLU A 57 -13.99 10.54 -10.88
N LEU A 58 -13.29 9.76 -10.05
CA LEU A 58 -13.92 8.89 -9.05
C LEU A 58 -14.87 9.67 -8.12
N LEU A 59 -14.43 10.83 -7.61
CA LEU A 59 -15.24 11.67 -6.74
C LEU A 59 -16.43 12.32 -7.47
N ARG A 60 -16.27 12.68 -8.75
CA ARG A 60 -17.41 13.18 -9.56
C ARG A 60 -18.43 12.08 -9.84
N GLN A 61 -17.98 10.84 -10.09
CA GLN A 61 -18.90 9.70 -10.23
C GLN A 61 -19.63 9.42 -8.90
N ALA A 62 -18.95 9.58 -7.76
CA ALA A 62 -19.59 9.49 -6.44
C ALA A 62 -20.63 10.59 -6.23
N TYR A 63 -20.31 11.84 -6.60
CA TYR A 63 -21.25 12.95 -6.60
C TYR A 63 -22.50 12.62 -7.41
N ASP A 64 -22.34 12.19 -8.67
CA ASP A 64 -23.46 11.89 -9.56
C ASP A 64 -24.32 10.77 -8.98
N GLN A 65 -23.71 9.71 -8.44
CA GLN A 65 -24.44 8.60 -7.85
C GLN A 65 -25.22 9.00 -6.60
N ILE A 66 -24.66 9.83 -5.72
CA ILE A 66 -25.35 10.32 -4.52
C ILE A 66 -26.46 11.31 -4.89
N TYR A 67 -26.20 12.23 -5.83
CA TYR A 67 -27.16 13.22 -6.30
C TYR A 67 -28.42 12.55 -6.88
N ASN A 68 -28.24 11.48 -7.67
CA ASN A 68 -29.36 10.78 -8.30
C ASN A 68 -30.19 9.93 -7.32
N ARG A 69 -29.68 9.61 -6.13
CA ARG A 69 -30.46 8.87 -5.10
C ARG A 69 -31.58 9.70 -4.48
N GLN A 70 -31.52 11.03 -4.58
CA GLN A 70 -32.55 11.95 -4.06
C GLN A 70 -32.91 11.68 -2.58
N GLY A 71 -31.89 11.53 -1.73
CA GLY A 71 -32.06 11.33 -0.29
C GLY A 71 -31.75 12.58 0.55
N ASP A 72 -31.63 12.40 1.86
CA ASP A 72 -31.29 13.47 2.82
C ASP A 72 -29.81 13.88 2.79
N ILE A 73 -29.01 13.26 1.93
CA ILE A 73 -27.58 13.54 1.79
C ILE A 73 -27.35 14.41 0.56
N VAL A 74 -26.68 15.54 0.77
CA VAL A 74 -26.31 16.48 -0.28
C VAL A 74 -24.83 16.32 -0.59
N PRO A 75 -24.44 15.76 -1.74
CA PRO A 75 -23.04 15.62 -2.10
C PRO A 75 -22.44 16.99 -2.42
N VAL A 76 -21.22 17.22 -1.98
CA VAL A 76 -20.46 18.44 -2.26
C VAL A 76 -19.07 18.03 -2.71
N TYR A 77 -18.76 18.19 -4.00
CA TYR A 77 -17.43 17.96 -4.56
C TYR A 77 -16.69 19.28 -4.72
N PHE A 78 -15.51 19.40 -4.12
CA PHE A 78 -14.64 20.55 -4.29
C PHE A 78 -13.22 20.10 -4.60
N ALA A 79 -12.65 20.61 -5.70
CA ALA A 79 -11.26 20.38 -6.07
C ALA A 79 -10.47 21.66 -5.90
N LEU A 80 -9.28 21.55 -5.29
CA LEU A 80 -8.39 22.70 -5.16
C LEU A 80 -8.04 23.29 -6.54
N PRO A 81 -8.23 24.60 -6.72
CA PRO A 81 -7.89 25.27 -7.98
C PRO A 81 -6.40 25.11 -8.32
N GLN A 82 -6.09 25.06 -9.63
CA GLN A 82 -4.71 25.05 -10.12
C GLN A 82 -4.22 26.49 -10.33
N THR A 83 -3.24 26.92 -9.53
CA THR A 83 -2.48 28.19 -9.65
C THR A 83 -3.30 29.50 -9.51
N GLU A 84 -2.64 30.61 -9.13
CA GLU A 84 -3.18 31.98 -9.02
C GLU A 84 -4.29 32.23 -7.97
N THR A 85 -4.45 31.36 -6.98
CA THR A 85 -5.40 31.58 -5.87
C THR A 85 -4.69 31.47 -4.54
N THR A 86 -4.85 32.50 -3.69
CA THR A 86 -4.40 32.45 -2.30
C THR A 86 -5.28 31.50 -1.49
N ALA A 87 -4.84 31.11 -0.29
CA ALA A 87 -5.66 30.33 0.64
C ALA A 87 -7.05 30.96 0.87
N VAL A 88 -7.12 32.30 0.92
CA VAL A 88 -8.35 33.08 1.07
C VAL A 88 -9.27 32.91 -0.15
N SER A 89 -8.73 33.09 -1.37
CA SER A 89 -9.51 32.95 -2.60
C SER A 89 -10.07 31.53 -2.76
N ALA A 90 -9.26 30.50 -2.49
CA ALA A 90 -9.70 29.12 -2.55
C ALA A 90 -10.79 28.80 -1.50
N ALA A 91 -10.69 29.36 -0.30
CA ALA A 91 -11.72 29.20 0.73
C ALA A 91 -13.05 29.87 0.34
N ILE A 92 -13.01 31.06 -0.27
CA ILE A 92 -14.21 31.74 -0.77
C ILE A 92 -14.87 30.93 -1.90
N GLU A 93 -14.05 30.38 -2.81
CA GLU A 93 -14.55 29.52 -3.88
C GLU A 93 -15.19 28.24 -3.34
N PHE A 94 -14.63 27.66 -2.27
CA PHE A 94 -15.25 26.55 -1.56
C PHE A 94 -16.63 26.91 -1.01
N LEU A 95 -16.78 28.04 -0.32
CA LEU A 95 -18.07 28.50 0.21
C LEU A 95 -19.12 28.66 -0.91
N ASN A 96 -18.72 29.29 -2.02
CA ASN A 96 -19.62 29.47 -3.16
C ASN A 96 -20.02 28.14 -3.80
N THR A 97 -19.05 27.24 -4.01
CA THR A 97 -19.28 25.91 -4.58
C THR A 97 -20.16 25.04 -3.69
N PHE A 98 -19.94 25.10 -2.37
CA PHE A 98 -20.77 24.42 -1.38
C PHE A 98 -22.23 24.84 -1.49
N LEU A 99 -22.53 26.14 -1.41
CA LEU A 99 -23.91 26.64 -1.49
C LEU A 99 -24.54 26.36 -2.87
N LEU A 100 -23.77 26.51 -3.95
CA LEU A 100 -24.22 26.22 -5.31
C LEU A 100 -24.67 24.76 -5.45
N GLN A 101 -23.80 23.81 -5.07
CA GLN A 101 -24.10 22.39 -5.18
C GLN A 101 -25.19 21.96 -4.18
N TYR A 102 -25.23 22.59 -2.99
CA TYR A 102 -26.28 22.34 -2.02
C TYR A 102 -27.66 22.71 -2.58
N ILE A 103 -27.81 23.95 -3.05
CA ILE A 103 -29.06 24.43 -3.65
C ILE A 103 -29.42 23.64 -4.90
N ALA A 104 -28.46 23.30 -5.75
CA ALA A 104 -28.67 22.47 -6.94
C ALA A 104 -29.26 21.08 -6.59
N CYS A 105 -28.77 20.46 -5.51
CA CYS A 105 -29.30 19.18 -5.03
C CYS A 105 -30.68 19.33 -4.42
N ARG A 106 -30.89 20.35 -3.56
CA ARG A 106 -32.19 20.60 -2.91
C ARG A 106 -33.31 20.93 -3.89
N ARG A 107 -32.96 21.58 -5.01
CA ARG A 107 -33.90 21.89 -6.11
C ARG A 107 -34.04 20.76 -7.13
N ASN A 108 -33.19 19.73 -7.04
CA ASN A 108 -33.05 18.69 -8.06
C ASN A 108 -32.83 19.29 -9.48
N GLU A 109 -32.02 20.35 -9.56
CA GLU A 109 -31.66 21.05 -10.79
C GLU A 109 -30.14 20.87 -11.10
N PRO A 110 -29.74 19.83 -11.86
CA PRO A 110 -28.33 19.52 -12.13
C PRO A 110 -27.55 20.64 -12.80
N SER A 111 -28.22 21.43 -13.66
CA SER A 111 -27.60 22.54 -14.38
C SER A 111 -27.09 23.65 -13.45
N LEU A 112 -27.67 23.78 -12.24
CA LEU A 112 -27.19 24.75 -11.26
C LEU A 112 -25.82 24.39 -10.69
N ALA A 113 -25.45 23.10 -10.63
CA ALA A 113 -24.17 22.68 -10.06
C ALA A 113 -22.94 23.22 -10.83
N HIS A 114 -23.15 23.75 -12.05
CA HIS A 114 -22.12 24.35 -12.92
C HIS A 114 -22.34 25.85 -13.19
N ALA A 115 -23.34 26.48 -12.57
CA ALA A 115 -23.70 27.85 -12.88
C ALA A 115 -22.71 28.85 -12.25
N SER A 116 -22.37 29.90 -12.99
CA SER A 116 -21.59 31.04 -12.46
C SER A 116 -22.52 32.01 -11.73
N LEU A 117 -22.76 31.78 -10.44
CA LEU A 117 -23.66 32.58 -9.60
C LEU A 117 -22.91 33.23 -8.44
N THR A 118 -23.38 34.41 -8.01
CA THR A 118 -22.90 35.06 -6.78
C THR A 118 -23.65 34.51 -5.56
N LEU A 119 -23.08 34.68 -4.36
CA LEU A 119 -23.76 34.32 -3.11
C LEU A 119 -25.14 34.97 -2.96
N ASN A 120 -25.31 36.20 -3.44
CA ASN A 120 -26.61 36.90 -3.41
C ASN A 120 -27.63 36.29 -4.38
N ASP A 121 -27.19 35.72 -5.51
CA ASP A 121 -28.07 34.99 -6.41
C ASP A 121 -28.49 33.66 -5.79
N LEU A 122 -27.58 33.00 -5.07
CA LEU A 122 -27.85 31.76 -4.35
C LEU A 122 -28.88 31.95 -3.23
N VAL A 123 -28.83 33.05 -2.48
CA VAL A 123 -29.88 33.39 -1.48
C VAL A 123 -31.27 33.43 -2.13
N LYS A 124 -31.40 34.04 -3.31
CA LYS A 124 -32.69 34.14 -4.03
C LYS A 124 -33.19 32.80 -4.57
N LEU A 125 -32.27 31.88 -4.87
CA LEU A 125 -32.59 30.54 -5.39
C LEU A 125 -32.81 29.50 -4.30
N ALA A 126 -32.42 29.81 -3.05
CA ALA A 126 -32.57 28.92 -1.91
C ALA A 126 -34.03 28.46 -1.74
N PRO A 127 -34.28 27.16 -1.52
CA PRO A 127 -35.60 26.67 -1.16
C PRO A 127 -36.15 27.40 0.07
N VAL A 128 -37.47 27.53 0.17
CA VAL A 128 -38.14 28.20 1.31
C VAL A 128 -37.73 27.62 2.67
N ALA A 129 -37.46 26.31 2.74
CA ALA A 129 -37.02 25.64 3.96
C ALA A 129 -35.55 25.94 4.36
N ASP A 130 -34.75 26.47 3.43
CA ASP A 130 -33.32 26.68 3.60
C ASP A 130 -32.91 28.17 3.55
N VAL A 131 -33.82 29.08 3.14
CA VAL A 131 -33.49 30.49 2.87
C VAL A 131 -32.95 31.23 4.10
N ASP A 132 -33.54 31.02 5.28
CA ASP A 132 -33.20 31.78 6.49
C ASP A 132 -31.73 31.56 6.90
N TRP A 133 -31.29 30.30 6.95
CA TRP A 133 -29.91 29.97 7.36
C TRP A 133 -28.90 30.32 6.25
N VAL A 134 -29.30 30.23 4.97
CA VAL A 134 -28.45 30.64 3.84
C VAL A 134 -28.23 32.16 3.87
N GLU A 135 -29.28 32.95 4.10
CA GLU A 135 -29.20 34.41 4.22
C GLU A 135 -28.35 34.82 5.43
N GLU A 136 -28.51 34.15 6.56
CA GLU A 136 -27.66 34.35 7.75
C GLU A 136 -26.18 34.06 7.45
N LEU A 137 -25.89 32.93 6.80
CA LEU A 137 -24.52 32.54 6.45
C LEU A 137 -23.86 33.57 5.52
N VAL A 138 -24.57 34.04 4.49
CA VAL A 138 -24.07 35.05 3.54
C VAL A 138 -23.89 36.41 4.21
N THR A 139 -24.79 36.78 5.13
CA THR A 139 -24.66 38.01 5.92
C THR A 139 -23.41 37.97 6.80
N ASN A 140 -23.19 36.87 7.51
CA ASN A 140 -22.01 36.68 8.36
C ASN A 140 -20.71 36.62 7.54
N TYR A 141 -20.74 36.00 6.35
CA TYR A 141 -19.62 36.03 5.41
C TYR A 141 -19.26 37.46 5.02
N ASN A 142 -20.24 38.28 4.64
CA ASN A 142 -19.99 39.66 4.22
C ASN A 142 -19.39 40.49 5.36
N GLN A 143 -19.76 40.24 6.62
CA GLN A 143 -19.13 40.88 7.77
C GLN A 143 -17.66 40.43 7.94
N GLN A 144 -17.41 39.13 7.88
CA GLN A 144 -16.07 38.56 8.06
C GLN A 144 -15.10 38.93 6.94
N ARG A 145 -15.59 39.02 5.69
CA ARG A 145 -14.79 39.33 4.49
C ARG A 145 -14.09 40.69 4.56
N PHE A 146 -14.69 41.65 5.26
CA PHE A 146 -14.12 43.00 5.43
C PHE A 146 -13.35 43.16 6.75
N GLY A 147 -13.10 42.07 7.48
CA GLY A 147 -12.22 42.07 8.65
C GLY A 147 -10.74 41.94 8.27
N ASP A 148 -9.86 42.12 9.26
CA ASP A 148 -8.40 42.10 9.07
C ASP A 148 -7.75 40.72 9.34
N ASP A 149 -8.55 39.65 9.54
CA ASP A 149 -8.07 38.30 9.87
C ASP A 149 -8.40 37.27 8.77
N ASP A 150 -7.45 37.12 7.83
CA ASP A 150 -7.53 36.15 6.72
C ASP A 150 -7.71 34.72 7.20
N ARG A 151 -7.06 34.34 8.31
CA ARG A 151 -7.16 32.97 8.85
C ARG A 151 -8.56 32.71 9.39
N ALA A 152 -9.16 33.68 10.07
CA ALA A 152 -10.54 33.58 10.52
C ALA A 152 -11.53 33.51 9.34
N LEU A 153 -11.29 34.26 8.27
CA LEU A 153 -12.10 34.17 7.04
C LEU A 153 -11.99 32.79 6.37
N VAL A 154 -10.76 32.25 6.23
CA VAL A 154 -10.55 30.89 5.69
C VAL A 154 -11.31 29.84 6.53
N ARG A 155 -11.17 29.90 7.86
CA ARG A 155 -11.91 29.02 8.77
C ARG A 155 -13.40 29.15 8.61
N PHE A 156 -13.91 30.38 8.52
CA PHE A 156 -15.33 30.65 8.35
C PHE A 156 -15.86 29.94 7.09
N CYS A 157 -15.21 30.14 5.95
CA CYS A 157 -15.63 29.54 4.69
C CYS A 157 -15.56 28.00 4.72
N LEU A 158 -14.46 27.42 5.21
CA LEU A 158 -14.27 25.97 5.25
C LEU A 158 -15.25 25.25 6.21
N SER A 159 -15.69 25.94 7.26
CA SER A 159 -16.68 25.42 8.22
C SER A 159 -18.13 25.69 7.80
N ALA A 160 -18.39 26.24 6.61
CA ALA A 160 -19.76 26.51 6.15
C ALA A 160 -20.68 25.27 6.17
N PRO A 161 -20.23 24.05 5.78
CA PRO A 161 -21.07 22.86 5.84
C PRO A 161 -21.57 22.52 7.25
N SER A 162 -20.77 22.74 8.30
CA SER A 162 -21.18 22.43 9.68
C SER A 162 -22.20 23.42 10.26
N ARG A 163 -22.47 24.52 9.55
CA ARG A 163 -23.52 25.49 9.91
C ARG A 163 -24.89 25.13 9.36
N VAL A 164 -25.00 24.10 8.53
CA VAL A 164 -26.30 23.63 8.06
C VAL A 164 -27.10 23.09 9.25
N PRO A 165 -28.33 23.58 9.50
CA PRO A 165 -29.13 23.10 10.61
C PRO A 165 -29.38 21.59 10.55
N SER A 166 -29.41 20.92 11.71
CA SER A 166 -29.55 19.45 11.78
C SER A 166 -30.87 18.89 11.24
N HIS A 167 -31.89 19.74 11.07
CA HIS A 167 -33.18 19.38 10.47
C HIS A 167 -33.20 19.54 8.93
N CYS A 168 -32.15 20.14 8.35
CA CYS A 168 -31.97 20.27 6.91
C CYS A 168 -31.27 19.04 6.33
N ALA A 169 -31.17 18.99 4.99
CA ALA A 169 -30.43 17.92 4.33
C ALA A 169 -28.94 18.02 4.67
N ARG A 170 -28.32 16.88 4.95
CA ARG A 170 -26.97 16.82 5.49
C ARG A 170 -25.92 16.91 4.38
N PRO A 171 -24.97 17.86 4.44
CA PRO A 171 -23.86 17.90 3.49
C PRO A 171 -22.92 16.69 3.65
N PHE A 172 -22.42 16.19 2.52
CA PHE A 172 -21.34 15.20 2.44
C PHE A 172 -20.21 15.77 1.58
N VAL A 173 -19.15 16.23 2.24
CA VAL A 173 -18.06 16.96 1.57
C VAL A 173 -17.01 15.98 1.06
N MET A 174 -16.76 16.01 -0.25
CA MET A 174 -15.70 15.29 -0.94
C MET A 174 -14.65 16.30 -1.41
N PHE A 175 -13.54 16.36 -0.69
CA PHE A 175 -12.46 17.30 -0.94
C PHE A 175 -11.34 16.65 -1.76
N ASP A 176 -11.10 17.18 -2.95
CA ASP A 176 -10.05 16.78 -3.89
C ASP A 176 -8.84 17.72 -3.73
N ALA A 177 -7.93 17.30 -2.84
CA ALA A 177 -6.74 18.03 -2.41
C ALA A 177 -5.48 17.63 -3.21
N VAL A 178 -5.60 17.22 -4.47
CA VAL A 178 -4.43 16.84 -5.30
C VAL A 178 -3.46 18.01 -5.55
N GLN A 179 -3.92 19.25 -5.42
CA GLN A 179 -3.11 20.47 -5.61
C GLN A 179 -2.67 21.12 -4.29
N LEU A 180 -2.71 20.39 -3.17
CA LEU A 180 -2.49 20.95 -1.84
C LEU A 180 -1.10 21.60 -1.69
N SER A 181 -0.07 21.04 -2.33
CA SER A 181 1.31 21.52 -2.24
C SER A 181 1.50 22.91 -2.86
N GLY A 182 0.53 23.37 -3.65
CA GLY A 182 0.51 24.73 -4.19
C GLY A 182 0.29 25.81 -3.14
N TYR A 183 -0.12 25.44 -1.92
CA TYR A 183 -0.46 26.36 -0.83
C TYR A 183 0.55 26.31 0.33
N ASP A 184 1.66 25.58 0.21
CA ASP A 184 2.65 25.43 1.30
C ASP A 184 3.38 26.74 1.64
N ASP A 185 3.51 27.67 0.69
CA ASP A 185 4.20 28.95 0.87
C ASP A 185 3.26 30.10 1.32
N GLU A 186 1.97 29.82 1.56
CA GLU A 186 0.98 30.81 1.98
C GLU A 186 1.11 31.17 3.47
N SER A 187 0.74 32.41 3.84
CA SER A 187 0.77 32.87 5.23
C SER A 187 -0.22 32.12 6.13
N VAL A 188 -1.37 31.72 5.56
CA VAL A 188 -2.37 30.90 6.23
C VAL A 188 -2.01 29.43 6.02
N PRO A 189 -1.93 28.61 7.09
CA PRO A 189 -1.63 27.17 6.99
C PRO A 189 -2.85 26.41 6.43
N PHE A 190 -3.12 26.60 5.14
CA PHE A 190 -4.39 26.25 4.50
C PHE A 190 -4.72 24.77 4.63
N ALA A 191 -3.75 23.90 4.38
CA ALA A 191 -3.89 22.45 4.51
C ALA A 191 -4.34 22.03 5.92
N THR A 192 -3.77 22.63 6.95
CA THR A 192 -4.16 22.40 8.35
C THR A 192 -5.58 22.89 8.63
N GLU A 193 -5.97 24.05 8.10
CA GLU A 193 -7.31 24.59 8.30
C GLU A 193 -8.40 23.77 7.58
N ILE A 194 -8.11 23.21 6.40
CA ILE A 194 -9.03 22.28 5.71
C ILE A 194 -9.27 21.03 6.55
N VAL A 195 -8.20 20.35 6.98
CA VAL A 195 -8.33 19.11 7.75
C VAL A 195 -9.06 19.36 9.07
N ARG A 196 -8.75 20.47 9.77
CA ARG A 196 -9.46 20.86 10.99
C ARG A 196 -10.94 21.12 10.74
N ALA A 197 -11.28 21.88 9.70
CA ALA A 197 -12.67 22.16 9.37
C ALA A 197 -13.48 20.87 9.10
N LEU A 198 -12.89 19.90 8.39
CA LEU A 198 -13.54 18.62 8.10
C LEU A 198 -13.67 17.75 9.36
N VAL A 199 -12.57 17.54 10.10
CA VAL A 199 -12.54 16.64 11.26
C VAL A 199 -13.42 17.14 12.41
N PHE A 200 -13.57 18.46 12.58
CA PHE A 200 -14.42 19.05 13.63
C PHE A 200 -15.84 19.38 13.16
N SER A 201 -16.26 18.99 11.95
CA SER A 201 -17.58 19.36 11.40
C SER A 201 -18.76 18.52 11.90
N ASP A 202 -18.52 17.43 12.64
CA ASP A 202 -19.50 16.36 12.95
C ASP A 202 -20.18 15.74 11.71
N LEU A 203 -19.72 16.09 10.50
CA LEU A 203 -20.25 15.62 9.22
C LEU A 203 -19.34 14.53 8.62
N PRO A 204 -19.92 13.54 7.92
CA PRO A 204 -19.12 12.63 7.09
C PRO A 204 -18.44 13.40 5.95
N PHE A 205 -17.20 13.02 5.65
CA PHE A 205 -16.42 13.64 4.59
C PHE A 205 -15.49 12.64 3.90
N VAL A 206 -15.05 13.00 2.69
CA VAL A 206 -13.93 12.36 2.00
C VAL A 206 -12.82 13.39 1.83
N PHE A 207 -11.59 13.02 2.17
CA PHE A 207 -10.41 13.83 1.89
C PHE A 207 -9.44 13.03 1.03
N ALA A 208 -9.29 13.46 -0.22
CA ALA A 208 -8.47 12.80 -1.23
C ALA A 208 -7.26 13.64 -1.58
N GLY A 209 -6.04 13.08 -1.49
CA GLY A 209 -4.82 13.79 -1.85
C GLY A 209 -3.62 12.87 -2.05
N LEU A 210 -2.53 13.42 -2.55
CA LEU A 210 -1.32 12.64 -2.83
C LEU A 210 -0.83 11.94 -1.55
N ARG A 211 -0.57 10.64 -1.62
CA ARG A 211 -0.33 9.80 -0.44
C ARG A 211 0.87 10.23 0.41
N ARG A 212 1.87 10.85 -0.21
CA ARG A 212 3.09 11.38 0.45
C ARG A 212 2.90 12.79 1.03
N GLU A 213 1.72 13.39 0.85
CA GLU A 213 1.41 14.76 1.30
C GLU A 213 0.27 14.76 2.34
N VAL A 214 -0.75 13.93 2.13
CA VAL A 214 -1.89 13.85 3.05
C VAL A 214 -1.45 13.38 4.43
N ALA A 215 -0.56 12.38 4.52
CA ALA A 215 -0.06 11.89 5.80
C ALA A 215 0.58 13.02 6.62
N ASP A 216 1.53 13.73 6.04
CA ASP A 216 2.23 14.87 6.64
C ASP A 216 1.27 16.00 7.05
N THR A 217 0.19 16.19 6.29
CA THR A 217 -0.81 17.23 6.58
C THR A 217 -1.61 16.93 7.86
N PHE A 218 -2.00 15.68 8.09
CA PHE A 218 -2.71 15.29 9.31
C PHE A 218 -1.81 15.40 10.54
N ASP A 219 -0.55 14.98 10.42
CA ASP A 219 0.44 15.11 11.49
C ASP A 219 0.68 16.58 11.86
N ARG A 220 0.87 17.46 10.85
CA ARG A 220 0.98 18.92 11.06
C ARG A 220 -0.26 19.53 11.71
N ALA A 221 -1.45 18.98 11.45
CA ALA A 221 -2.69 19.43 12.08
C ALA A 221 -2.84 18.97 13.54
N GLY A 222 -1.99 18.03 14.01
CA GLY A 222 -2.07 17.40 15.32
C GLY A 222 -3.19 16.36 15.41
N LEU A 223 -3.54 15.74 14.28
CA LEU A 223 -4.69 14.83 14.16
C LEU A 223 -4.24 13.44 13.74
N ASN A 224 -4.80 12.39 14.35
CA ASN A 224 -4.44 11.02 14.05
C ASN A 224 -5.21 10.47 12.84
N ALA A 225 -4.60 10.53 11.66
CA ALA A 225 -5.15 9.96 10.42
C ALA A 225 -5.46 8.45 10.53
N ARG A 226 -4.81 7.70 11.44
CA ARG A 226 -5.02 6.24 11.58
C ARG A 226 -6.38 5.87 12.17
N SER A 227 -7.09 6.84 12.74
CA SER A 227 -8.46 6.66 13.22
C SER A 227 -9.50 6.70 12.09
N LEU A 228 -9.10 7.11 10.89
CA LEU A 228 -9.96 7.29 9.73
C LEU A 228 -9.91 6.07 8.81
N GLU A 229 -11.00 5.79 8.10
CA GLU A 229 -11.03 4.77 7.06
C GLU A 229 -10.13 5.21 5.89
N VAL A 230 -9.31 4.30 5.35
CA VAL A 230 -8.37 4.61 4.26
C VAL A 230 -8.69 3.79 3.00
N ILE A 231 -8.66 4.47 1.85
CA ILE A 231 -8.61 3.90 0.50
C ILE A 231 -7.26 4.25 -0.13
N GLN A 232 -6.52 3.22 -0.57
CA GLN A 232 -5.31 3.40 -1.37
C GLN A 232 -5.68 3.39 -2.85
N LEU A 233 -5.39 4.48 -3.56
CA LEU A 233 -5.71 4.61 -4.97
C LEU A 233 -4.43 4.58 -5.81
N ASN A 234 -4.09 3.41 -6.36
CA ASN A 234 -2.95 3.21 -7.26
C ASN A 234 -3.33 3.56 -8.71
N PRO A 235 -2.42 3.53 -9.71
CA PRO A 235 -2.81 3.52 -11.13
C PRO A 235 -3.79 2.39 -11.46
N LEU A 236 -4.47 2.44 -12.62
CA LEU A 236 -5.33 1.34 -13.03
C LEU A 236 -4.48 0.09 -13.27
N ASP A 237 -5.01 -1.07 -12.91
CA ASP A 237 -4.40 -2.32 -13.35
C ASP A 237 -4.54 -2.50 -14.87
N GLU A 238 -3.94 -3.55 -15.40
CA GLU A 238 -3.85 -3.77 -16.84
C GLU A 238 -5.22 -4.00 -17.49
N GLU A 239 -6.13 -4.68 -16.79
CA GLU A 239 -7.47 -4.99 -17.29
C GLU A 239 -8.34 -3.72 -17.33
N ASP A 240 -8.34 -2.95 -16.25
CA ASP A 240 -9.07 -1.70 -16.14
C ASP A 240 -8.50 -0.64 -17.11
N ALA A 241 -7.17 -0.56 -17.26
CA ALA A 241 -6.53 0.31 -18.23
C ALA A 241 -6.88 -0.08 -19.68
N GLY A 242 -6.89 -1.37 -19.99
CA GLY A 242 -7.32 -1.88 -21.30
C GLY A 242 -8.80 -1.58 -21.59
N THR A 243 -9.65 -1.65 -20.56
CA THR A 243 -11.06 -1.25 -20.64
C THR A 243 -11.21 0.26 -20.88
N LEU A 244 -10.43 1.09 -20.18
CA LEU A 244 -10.39 2.53 -20.40
C LEU A 244 -9.96 2.88 -21.84
N ILE A 245 -8.91 2.22 -22.36
CA ILE A 245 -8.45 2.46 -23.73
C ILE A 245 -9.56 2.11 -24.73
N ARG A 246 -10.23 0.97 -24.58
CA ARG A 246 -11.34 0.56 -25.47
C ARG A 246 -12.50 1.54 -25.42
N SER A 247 -12.94 1.94 -24.22
CA SER A 247 -14.06 2.88 -24.07
C SER A 247 -13.72 4.27 -24.63
N ALA A 248 -12.54 4.80 -24.29
CA ALA A 248 -12.09 6.10 -24.75
C ALA A 248 -11.82 6.13 -26.27
N ALA A 249 -11.22 5.07 -26.84
CA ALA A 249 -10.99 4.95 -28.28
C ALA A 249 -12.30 4.92 -29.07
N ARG A 250 -13.30 4.16 -28.58
CA ARG A 250 -14.64 4.13 -29.17
C ARG A 250 -15.29 5.52 -29.13
N ARG A 251 -15.28 6.19 -27.97
CA ARG A 251 -15.87 7.53 -27.81
C ARG A 251 -15.20 8.59 -28.68
N LEU A 252 -13.87 8.51 -28.82
CA LEU A 252 -13.08 9.45 -29.62
C LEU A 252 -13.00 9.05 -31.10
N ALA A 253 -13.60 7.93 -31.51
CA ALA A 253 -13.51 7.37 -32.85
C ALA A 253 -12.05 7.23 -33.34
N VAL A 254 -11.20 6.63 -32.49
CA VAL A 254 -9.80 6.28 -32.78
C VAL A 254 -9.73 4.76 -32.91
N SER A 255 -9.13 4.27 -34.00
CA SER A 255 -8.93 2.84 -34.21
C SER A 255 -7.75 2.34 -33.40
N VAL A 256 -7.94 1.26 -32.64
CA VAL A 256 -6.96 0.59 -31.77
C VAL A 256 -7.24 -0.91 -31.88
N ASN A 257 -6.21 -1.75 -32.06
CA ASN A 257 -6.34 -3.22 -32.01
C ASN A 257 -5.85 -3.75 -30.66
N ASP A 258 -5.95 -5.05 -30.43
CA ASP A 258 -5.60 -5.64 -29.14
C ASP A 258 -4.10 -5.51 -28.83
N GLU A 259 -3.23 -5.70 -29.83
CA GLU A 259 -1.79 -5.59 -29.65
C GLU A 259 -1.35 -4.16 -29.30
N THR A 260 -1.91 -3.15 -29.95
CA THR A 260 -1.59 -1.74 -29.64
C THR A 260 -2.27 -1.28 -28.37
N ARG A 261 -3.46 -1.78 -28.04
CA ARG A 261 -4.07 -1.56 -26.71
C ARG A 261 -3.13 -2.03 -25.61
N ASP A 262 -2.61 -3.25 -25.72
CA ASP A 262 -1.71 -3.83 -24.71
C ASP A 262 -0.38 -3.07 -24.63
N LEU A 263 0.17 -2.64 -25.77
CA LEU A 263 1.31 -1.71 -25.80
C LEU A 263 1.02 -0.44 -25.01
N LEU A 264 -0.12 0.20 -25.25
CA LEU A 264 -0.50 1.45 -24.58
C LEU A 264 -0.72 1.27 -23.06
N VAL A 265 -1.31 0.15 -22.63
CA VAL A 265 -1.43 -0.19 -21.19
C VAL A 265 -0.05 -0.19 -20.53
N GLN A 266 0.90 -0.92 -21.11
CA GLN A 266 2.26 -1.09 -20.58
C GLN A 266 3.09 0.18 -20.65
N GLN A 267 2.93 0.96 -21.72
CA GLN A 267 3.72 2.16 -21.96
C GLN A 267 3.26 3.35 -21.11
N LEU A 268 1.96 3.43 -20.83
CA LEU A 268 1.35 4.52 -20.07
C LEU A 268 1.09 4.14 -18.60
N GLU A 269 1.52 2.95 -18.19
CA GLU A 269 1.56 2.46 -16.80
C GLU A 269 0.21 2.63 -16.08
N GLY A 270 -0.88 2.32 -16.77
CA GLY A 270 -2.24 2.40 -16.21
C GLY A 270 -2.71 3.81 -15.84
N SER A 271 -2.03 4.87 -16.29
CA SER A 271 -2.40 6.26 -16.00
C SER A 271 -3.60 6.73 -16.84
N PRO A 272 -4.78 7.01 -16.24
CA PRO A 272 -5.94 7.51 -16.97
C PRO A 272 -5.67 8.83 -17.68
N LEU A 273 -4.84 9.70 -17.09
CA LEU A 273 -4.46 10.98 -17.70
C LEU A 273 -3.68 10.75 -19.00
N PHE A 274 -2.64 9.91 -18.97
CA PHE A 274 -1.80 9.69 -20.14
C PHE A 274 -2.55 8.96 -21.24
N ILE A 275 -3.34 7.94 -20.89
CA ILE A 275 -4.20 7.21 -21.82
C ILE A 275 -5.13 8.17 -22.55
N THR A 276 -5.86 9.00 -21.79
CA THR A 276 -6.83 9.92 -22.37
C THR A 276 -6.16 11.01 -23.21
N ALA A 277 -5.02 11.55 -22.75
CA ALA A 277 -4.26 12.57 -23.48
C ALA A 277 -3.76 12.06 -24.83
N LEU A 278 -3.20 10.84 -24.87
CA LEU A 278 -2.71 10.24 -26.11
C LEU A 278 -3.85 9.99 -27.11
N LEU A 279 -4.97 9.43 -26.66
CA LEU A 279 -6.13 9.17 -27.52
C LEU A 279 -6.77 10.47 -28.03
N GLN A 280 -6.82 11.52 -27.20
CA GLN A 280 -7.25 12.85 -27.63
C GLN A 280 -6.32 13.43 -28.69
N SER A 281 -5.00 13.27 -28.54
CA SER A 281 -4.06 13.70 -29.58
C SER A 281 -4.21 12.88 -30.86
N ALA A 282 -4.48 11.58 -30.76
CA ALA A 282 -4.72 10.73 -31.93
C ALA A 282 -5.94 11.22 -32.71
N ARG A 283 -7.03 11.53 -32.00
CA ARG A 283 -8.25 12.11 -32.58
C ARG A 283 -7.97 13.46 -33.23
N ALA A 284 -7.29 14.38 -32.55
CA ALA A 284 -7.00 15.71 -33.07
C ALA A 284 -6.13 15.66 -34.35
N LYS A 285 -5.23 14.69 -34.46
CA LYS A 285 -4.34 14.49 -35.62
C LYS A 285 -4.90 13.54 -36.67
N HIS A 286 -6.09 12.98 -36.46
CA HIS A 286 -6.70 11.94 -37.32
C HIS A 286 -5.78 10.73 -37.55
N VAL A 287 -5.07 10.28 -36.50
CA VAL A 287 -4.14 9.15 -36.56
C VAL A 287 -4.81 7.88 -36.02
N SER A 288 -4.75 6.80 -36.80
CA SER A 288 -5.08 5.44 -36.33
C SER A 288 -3.95 4.89 -35.46
N LEU A 289 -4.29 4.19 -34.39
CA LEU A 289 -3.34 3.55 -33.46
C LEU A 289 -3.40 2.03 -33.62
N ASP A 290 -3.38 1.54 -34.85
CA ASP A 290 -3.44 0.13 -35.23
C ASP A 290 -2.07 -0.51 -35.50
N SER A 291 -0.98 0.26 -35.35
CA SER A 291 0.39 -0.24 -35.48
C SER A 291 1.29 0.35 -34.42
N TYR A 292 2.35 -0.39 -34.05
CA TYR A 292 3.38 0.09 -33.13
C TYR A 292 4.04 1.36 -33.64
N LEU A 293 4.27 1.47 -34.95
CA LEU A 293 4.85 2.67 -35.54
C LEU A 293 3.97 3.90 -35.32
N ALA A 294 2.66 3.80 -35.52
CA ALA A 294 1.76 4.92 -35.30
C ALA A 294 1.66 5.29 -33.82
N CYS A 295 1.58 4.29 -32.93
CA CYS A 295 1.53 4.49 -31.48
C CYS A 295 2.79 5.19 -30.96
N GLU A 296 3.96 4.64 -31.29
CA GLU A 296 5.24 5.18 -30.82
C GLU A 296 5.54 6.55 -31.41
N ARG A 297 5.16 6.78 -32.68
CA ARG A 297 5.27 8.10 -33.28
C ARG A 297 4.47 9.14 -32.52
N LEU A 298 3.21 8.83 -32.23
CA LEU A 298 2.35 9.76 -31.51
C LEU A 298 2.85 9.98 -30.07
N TYR A 299 3.26 8.91 -29.38
CA TYR A 299 3.83 8.98 -28.05
C TYR A 299 5.07 9.90 -28.00
N VAL A 300 6.04 9.71 -28.92
CA VAL A 300 7.25 10.55 -28.95
C VAL A 300 6.90 12.01 -29.25
N GLU A 301 5.95 12.27 -30.16
CA GLU A 301 5.45 13.63 -30.39
C GLU A 301 4.82 14.24 -29.12
N GLU A 302 4.05 13.46 -28.36
CA GLU A 302 3.43 13.89 -27.12
C GLU A 302 4.45 14.21 -26.03
N VAL A 303 5.46 13.37 -25.85
CA VAL A 303 6.55 13.55 -24.87
C VAL A 303 7.45 14.73 -25.24
N MET A 304 7.71 14.97 -26.52
CA MET A 304 8.61 16.06 -26.97
C MET A 304 7.95 17.43 -27.11
N GLY A 305 6.63 17.52 -27.12
CA GLY A 305 5.93 18.80 -27.28
C GLY A 305 4.41 18.79 -27.25
N GLY A 306 3.76 17.63 -27.00
CA GLY A 306 2.32 17.54 -26.88
C GLY A 306 1.79 17.79 -25.47
N GLN A 307 0.68 17.15 -25.13
CA GLN A 307 0.02 17.27 -23.83
C GLN A 307 0.87 16.69 -22.70
N LEU A 308 1.52 15.53 -22.91
CA LEU A 308 2.42 14.93 -21.91
C LEU A 308 3.59 15.86 -21.59
N SER A 309 4.23 16.43 -22.63
CA SER A 309 5.29 17.43 -22.45
C SER A 309 4.81 18.64 -21.64
N ARG A 310 3.60 19.14 -21.89
CA ARG A 310 3.02 20.28 -21.16
C ARG A 310 2.73 19.92 -19.70
N TYR A 311 2.19 18.74 -19.45
CA TYR A 311 1.97 18.23 -18.09
C TYR A 311 3.27 18.18 -17.28
N PHE A 312 4.33 17.59 -17.83
CA PHE A 312 5.62 17.51 -17.14
C PHE A 312 6.28 18.88 -16.97
N ALA A 313 6.17 19.76 -17.97
CA ALA A 313 6.65 21.13 -17.86
C ALA A 313 5.95 21.91 -16.73
N ALA A 314 4.62 21.82 -16.65
CA ALA A 314 3.84 22.44 -15.58
C ALA A 314 4.17 21.82 -14.21
N THR A 315 4.47 20.52 -14.16
CA THR A 315 4.90 19.85 -12.92
C THR A 315 6.26 20.39 -12.45
N LEU A 316 7.23 20.53 -13.35
CA LEU A 316 8.52 21.14 -13.04
C LEU A 316 8.41 22.61 -12.64
N GLU A 317 7.50 23.36 -13.25
CA GLU A 317 7.22 24.76 -12.90
C GLU A 317 6.67 24.91 -11.48
N ARG A 318 5.80 23.98 -11.05
CA ARG A 318 5.33 23.92 -9.66
C ARG A 318 6.42 23.54 -8.67
N VAL A 319 7.35 22.68 -9.09
CA VAL A 319 8.52 22.35 -8.26
C VAL A 319 9.38 23.59 -8.07
N THR A 320 9.72 24.27 -9.16
CA THR A 320 10.51 25.51 -9.15
C THR A 320 10.11 26.43 -10.32
N ALA A 321 9.70 27.66 -9.99
CA ALA A 321 9.32 28.66 -10.98
C ALA A 321 10.54 29.21 -11.73
N ASP A 322 11.70 29.26 -11.08
CA ASP A 322 12.92 29.84 -11.65
C ASP A 322 13.42 29.03 -12.87
N PRO A 323 13.54 29.64 -14.06
CA PRO A 323 13.96 28.95 -15.28
C PRO A 323 15.40 28.42 -15.26
N GLU A 324 16.31 29.04 -14.50
CA GLU A 324 17.71 28.59 -14.44
C GLU A 324 17.83 27.33 -13.59
N THR A 325 17.24 27.37 -12.40
CA THR A 325 17.09 26.25 -11.48
C THR A 325 16.39 25.08 -12.15
N ARG A 326 15.31 25.32 -12.90
CA ARG A 326 14.59 24.27 -13.64
C ARG A 326 15.48 23.58 -14.68
N ARG A 327 16.34 24.33 -15.38
CA ARG A 327 17.31 23.76 -16.33
C ARG A 327 18.38 22.93 -15.62
N ALA A 328 18.93 23.43 -14.51
CA ALA A 328 19.89 22.70 -13.68
C ALA A 328 19.29 21.40 -13.14
N LEU A 329 18.04 21.45 -12.68
CA LEU A 329 17.29 20.32 -12.16
C LEU A 329 17.05 19.24 -13.24
N VAL A 330 16.59 19.62 -14.44
CA VAL A 330 16.40 18.68 -15.56
C VAL A 330 17.70 17.97 -15.91
N ARG A 331 18.82 18.71 -15.95
CA ARG A 331 20.15 18.14 -16.17
C ARG A 331 20.51 17.14 -15.08
N LEU A 332 20.37 17.52 -13.82
CA LEU A 332 20.72 16.67 -12.67
C LEU A 332 19.89 15.38 -12.64
N LEU A 333 18.58 15.49 -12.88
CA LEU A 333 17.66 14.34 -12.98
C LEU A 333 18.04 13.41 -14.14
N SER A 334 18.30 13.97 -15.33
CA SER A 334 18.66 13.17 -16.51
C SER A 334 20.00 12.45 -16.36
N GLU A 335 21.01 13.10 -15.78
CA GLU A 335 22.30 12.46 -15.50
C GLU A 335 22.19 11.37 -14.43
N SER A 336 21.40 11.61 -13.39
CA SER A 336 21.17 10.64 -12.33
C SER A 336 20.42 9.40 -12.83
N ALA A 337 19.46 9.57 -13.75
CA ALA A 337 18.72 8.47 -14.37
C ALA A 337 19.53 7.66 -15.38
N THR A 338 20.63 8.21 -15.91
CA THR A 338 21.46 7.55 -16.94
C THR A 338 22.75 6.92 -16.41
N SER A 339 23.13 7.21 -15.16
CA SER A 339 24.34 6.66 -14.53
C SER A 339 24.19 5.15 -14.28
N LYS A 340 24.49 4.34 -15.29
CA LYS A 340 24.66 2.88 -15.16
C LYS A 340 26.06 2.61 -14.60
N SER A 341 26.19 2.32 -13.32
CA SER A 341 27.40 1.68 -12.77
C SER A 341 27.23 0.16 -12.69
N SER A 342 28.35 -0.56 -12.83
CA SER A 342 28.48 -2.02 -12.75
C SER A 342 28.15 -2.63 -11.37
N SER A 343 27.67 -1.84 -10.40
CA SER A 343 27.43 -2.27 -9.01
C SER A 343 26.05 -1.89 -8.43
N GLY A 344 25.06 -1.55 -9.25
CA GLY A 344 23.70 -1.24 -8.78
C GLY A 344 23.38 0.26 -8.66
N MET A 345 22.09 0.55 -8.41
CA MET A 345 21.46 1.88 -8.36
C MET A 345 22.29 2.91 -7.56
N LYS A 346 22.72 4.00 -8.20
CA LYS A 346 23.29 5.15 -7.50
C LYS A 346 22.18 5.95 -6.83
N THR A 347 22.02 5.80 -5.53
CA THR A 347 21.47 6.85 -4.66
C THR A 347 22.52 7.95 -4.54
N ALA A 348 22.11 9.21 -4.72
CA ALA A 348 22.97 10.36 -4.52
C ALA A 348 22.72 10.94 -3.12
N SER A 349 23.73 11.52 -2.47
CA SER A 349 23.51 12.21 -1.19
C SER A 349 22.82 13.55 -1.40
N PHE A 350 22.09 14.02 -0.39
CA PHE A 350 21.55 15.37 -0.33
C PHE A 350 22.64 16.42 -0.59
N GLU A 351 23.82 16.27 0.03
CA GLU A 351 24.95 17.17 -0.17
C GLU A 351 25.40 17.25 -1.65
N THR A 352 25.31 16.13 -2.38
CA THR A 352 25.63 16.13 -3.82
C THR A 352 24.63 16.97 -4.60
N TRP A 353 23.35 16.88 -4.27
CA TRP A 353 22.30 17.67 -4.91
C TRP A 353 22.42 19.15 -4.57
N PHE A 354 22.63 19.46 -3.29
CA PHE A 354 22.88 20.80 -2.79
C PHE A 354 24.04 21.50 -3.52
N ARG A 355 25.21 20.86 -3.58
CA ARG A 355 26.39 21.41 -4.27
C ARG A 355 26.18 21.59 -5.78
N ARG A 356 25.31 20.79 -6.41
CA ARG A 356 25.10 20.79 -7.86
C ARG A 356 24.01 21.74 -8.32
N LEU A 357 23.04 22.06 -7.46
CA LEU A 357 21.99 23.02 -7.76
C LEU A 357 22.43 24.47 -7.44
N GLU A 358 23.44 24.65 -6.59
CA GLU A 358 23.97 25.98 -6.21
C GLU A 358 22.90 26.89 -5.57
N LEU A 359 22.00 26.28 -4.79
CA LEU A 359 20.92 26.95 -4.07
C LEU A 359 21.10 26.84 -2.55
N GLU A 360 20.31 27.60 -1.80
CA GLU A 360 20.22 27.46 -0.35
C GLU A 360 19.63 26.10 0.05
N ALA A 361 20.05 25.55 1.20
CA ALA A 361 19.67 24.21 1.62
C ALA A 361 18.14 24.05 1.73
N VAL A 362 17.46 25.06 2.26
CA VAL A 362 16.00 25.10 2.41
C VAL A 362 15.29 25.03 1.06
N GLU A 363 15.84 25.66 0.01
CA GLU A 363 15.25 25.63 -1.33
C GLU A 363 15.42 24.24 -1.97
N VAL A 364 16.57 23.60 -1.77
CA VAL A 364 16.83 22.23 -2.25
C VAL A 364 15.91 21.23 -1.55
N GLU A 365 15.72 21.35 -0.24
CA GLU A 365 14.75 20.54 0.52
C GLU A 365 13.33 20.70 -0.03
N LYS A 366 12.88 21.94 -0.29
CA LYS A 366 11.57 22.20 -0.91
C LYS A 366 11.44 21.53 -2.29
N ILE A 367 12.47 21.65 -3.14
CA ILE A 367 12.49 21.01 -4.47
C ILE A 367 12.39 19.49 -4.36
N LEU A 368 13.20 18.88 -3.50
CA LEU A 368 13.22 17.43 -3.28
C LEU A 368 11.90 16.93 -2.70
N HIS A 369 11.34 17.64 -1.73
CA HIS A 369 10.04 17.32 -1.14
C HIS A 369 8.92 17.35 -2.18
N ARG A 370 8.85 18.39 -3.03
CA ARG A 370 7.85 18.49 -4.11
C ARG A 370 8.00 17.37 -5.15
N LEU A 371 9.23 17.03 -5.54
CA LEU A 371 9.50 15.88 -6.43
C LEU A 371 9.14 14.55 -5.77
N HIS A 372 9.37 14.43 -4.47
CA HIS A 372 9.03 13.26 -3.68
C HIS A 372 7.53 13.04 -3.60
N ILE A 373 6.74 14.09 -3.32
CA ILE A 373 5.27 14.04 -3.30
C ILE A 373 4.71 13.56 -4.65
N GLN A 374 5.30 14.03 -5.75
CA GLN A 374 4.91 13.64 -7.11
C GLN A 374 5.46 12.26 -7.54
N GLU A 375 6.14 11.54 -6.64
CA GLU A 375 6.77 10.23 -6.89
C GLU A 375 7.74 10.18 -8.07
N LEU A 376 8.29 11.34 -8.45
CA LEU A 376 9.30 11.46 -9.50
C LEU A 376 10.69 11.12 -8.96
N VAL A 377 10.88 11.28 -7.64
CA VAL A 377 12.09 10.97 -6.89
C VAL A 377 11.68 10.29 -5.57
N ASN A 378 12.54 9.43 -5.03
CA ASN A 378 12.44 8.99 -3.63
C ASN A 378 13.53 9.69 -2.81
N TRP A 379 13.13 10.35 -1.73
CA TRP A 379 14.02 11.10 -0.84
C TRP A 379 13.67 10.75 0.59
N ASP A 380 14.66 10.45 1.41
CA ASP A 380 14.53 10.06 2.82
C ASP A 380 15.17 11.08 3.79
N GLY A 381 15.56 12.25 3.29
CA GLY A 381 16.34 13.25 4.00
C GLY A 381 17.80 13.26 3.56
N ASP A 382 18.46 12.11 3.62
CA ASP A 382 19.90 11.99 3.36
C ASP A 382 20.24 11.57 1.94
N THR A 383 19.38 10.75 1.32
CA THR A 383 19.61 10.11 0.03
C THR A 383 18.49 10.39 -0.96
N VAL A 384 18.89 10.61 -2.21
CA VAL A 384 18.02 10.95 -3.32
C VAL A 384 18.14 9.88 -4.40
N ASN A 385 17.03 9.23 -4.71
CA ASN A 385 16.90 8.27 -5.81
C ASN A 385 16.04 8.87 -6.94
N ALA A 386 16.70 9.24 -8.03
CA ALA A 386 16.08 9.86 -9.20
C ALA A 386 15.59 8.87 -10.28
N ASN A 387 15.52 7.57 -9.99
CA ASN A 387 14.97 6.57 -10.89
C ASN A 387 13.45 6.38 -10.74
N GLY A 388 12.79 7.21 -9.93
CA GLY A 388 11.35 7.25 -9.79
C GLY A 388 10.61 7.75 -11.04
N GLY A 389 9.29 7.82 -10.93
CA GLY A 389 8.39 8.27 -11.98
C GLY A 389 8.20 7.29 -13.15
N PRO A 390 7.18 7.57 -13.99
CA PRO A 390 6.84 6.73 -15.14
C PRO A 390 7.88 6.82 -16.25
N GLU A 391 7.90 5.88 -17.19
CA GLU A 391 8.84 5.93 -18.33
C GLU A 391 8.67 7.20 -19.17
N ALA A 392 7.43 7.67 -19.34
CA ALA A 392 7.14 8.92 -20.04
C ALA A 392 7.87 10.13 -19.43
N TRP A 393 8.08 10.14 -18.11
CA TRP A 393 8.85 11.16 -17.43
C TRP A 393 10.35 11.07 -17.76
N LYS A 394 10.89 9.85 -17.81
CA LYS A 394 12.30 9.61 -18.16
C LYS A 394 12.60 9.98 -19.61
N ASP A 395 11.71 9.63 -20.53
CA ASP A 395 11.82 10.02 -21.93
C ASP A 395 11.67 11.54 -22.11
N TYR A 396 10.76 12.18 -21.34
CA TYR A 396 10.62 13.64 -21.29
C TYR A 396 11.93 14.30 -20.83
N LEU A 397 12.48 13.91 -19.68
CA LEU A 397 13.73 14.45 -19.15
C LEU A 397 14.89 14.29 -20.14
N ARG A 398 15.05 13.08 -20.72
CA ARG A 398 16.09 12.81 -21.72
C ARG A 398 15.93 13.73 -22.93
N SER A 399 14.70 13.94 -23.39
CA SER A 399 14.41 14.84 -24.52
C SER A 399 14.77 16.29 -24.20
N ARG A 400 14.35 16.81 -23.02
CA ARG A 400 14.61 18.18 -22.60
C ARG A 400 16.09 18.43 -22.36
N PHE A 401 16.79 17.50 -21.72
CA PHE A 401 18.23 17.62 -21.52
C PHE A 401 18.99 17.74 -22.85
N ARG A 402 18.68 16.89 -23.83
CA ARG A 402 19.33 16.93 -25.15
C ARG A 402 19.01 18.20 -25.94
N LEU A 403 17.76 18.67 -25.90
CA LEU A 403 17.32 19.87 -26.61
C LEU A 403 17.83 21.17 -25.95
N ASP A 404 17.74 21.26 -24.63
CA ASP A 404 17.98 22.51 -23.90
C ASP A 404 19.44 22.65 -23.47
N ALA A 405 20.03 21.58 -22.93
CA ALA A 405 21.38 21.62 -22.38
C ALA A 405 22.43 21.27 -23.44
N LEU A 406 22.23 20.20 -24.22
CA LEU A 406 23.18 19.79 -25.27
C LEU A 406 22.97 20.49 -26.61
N ARG A 407 21.83 21.19 -26.80
CA ARG A 407 21.47 21.92 -28.04
C ARG A 407 21.49 21.04 -29.28
N GLU A 408 21.15 19.76 -29.14
CA GLU A 408 21.12 18.83 -30.25
C GLU A 408 19.95 19.12 -31.22
N PRO A 409 20.08 18.81 -32.52
CA PRO A 409 19.00 19.00 -33.48
C PRO A 409 17.74 18.21 -33.09
N ARG A 410 16.57 18.87 -33.09
CA ARG A 410 15.29 18.22 -32.73
C ARG A 410 15.00 16.95 -33.52
N ALA A 411 15.34 16.93 -34.81
CA ALA A 411 15.15 15.76 -35.67
C ALA A 411 15.98 14.55 -35.22
N LEU A 412 17.21 14.78 -34.73
CA LEU A 412 18.07 13.72 -34.19
C LEU A 412 17.49 13.16 -32.89
N VAL A 413 17.09 14.04 -31.96
CA VAL A 413 16.48 13.63 -30.69
C VAL A 413 15.20 12.83 -30.92
N PHE A 414 14.36 13.27 -31.87
CA PHE A 414 13.14 12.56 -32.26
C PHE A 414 13.44 11.17 -32.83
N ALA A 415 14.39 11.07 -33.78
CA ALA A 415 14.75 9.80 -34.40
C ALA A 415 15.27 8.78 -33.38
N ASP A 416 16.10 9.22 -32.43
CA ASP A 416 16.65 8.34 -31.39
C ASP A 416 15.58 7.89 -30.39
N LEU A 417 14.70 8.80 -29.95
CA LEU A 417 13.59 8.45 -29.06
C LEU A 417 12.63 7.48 -29.75
N MET A 418 12.29 7.73 -31.02
CA MET A 418 11.50 6.81 -31.83
C MET A 418 12.16 5.44 -31.94
N ALA A 419 13.44 5.38 -32.28
CA ALA A 419 14.17 4.12 -32.41
C ALA A 419 14.23 3.36 -31.07
N ALA A 420 14.43 4.06 -29.96
CA ALA A 420 14.43 3.46 -28.63
C ALA A 420 13.02 2.96 -28.23
N ALA A 421 11.97 3.69 -28.55
CA ALA A 421 10.60 3.31 -28.23
C ALA A 421 10.16 2.09 -29.07
N LEU A 422 10.41 2.10 -30.38
CA LEU A 422 10.16 0.96 -31.28
C LEU A 422 10.92 -0.30 -30.89
N LYS A 423 12.16 -0.19 -30.39
CA LYS A 423 12.90 -1.35 -29.88
C LYS A 423 12.27 -1.94 -28.61
N ARG A 424 11.74 -1.08 -27.73
CA ARG A 424 11.10 -1.50 -26.47
C ARG A 424 9.69 -2.05 -26.67
N ALA A 425 8.94 -1.61 -27.70
CA ALA A 425 7.53 -1.98 -27.88
C ALA A 425 7.29 -3.50 -27.96
N PRO A 426 8.00 -4.29 -28.80
CA PRO A 426 7.83 -5.74 -28.84
C PRO A 426 8.20 -6.41 -27.52
N GLU A 427 9.25 -5.93 -26.85
CA GLU A 427 9.70 -6.48 -25.57
C GLU A 427 8.67 -6.26 -24.46
N ARG A 428 8.02 -5.08 -24.42
CA ARG A 428 6.94 -4.75 -23.48
C ARG A 428 5.74 -5.65 -23.67
N VAL A 429 5.28 -5.79 -24.90
CA VAL A 429 4.11 -6.62 -25.23
C VAL A 429 4.43 -8.11 -25.04
N ALA A 430 5.63 -8.56 -25.41
CA ALA A 430 6.08 -9.92 -25.15
C ALA A 430 6.24 -10.21 -23.65
N ARG A 431 6.64 -9.23 -22.84
CA ARG A 431 6.64 -9.36 -21.37
C ARG A 431 5.21 -9.50 -20.84
N HIS A 432 4.27 -8.69 -21.33
CA HIS A 432 2.86 -8.77 -20.96
C HIS A 432 2.25 -10.15 -21.31
N TYR A 433 2.46 -10.66 -22.53
CA TYR A 433 2.00 -12.02 -22.88
C TYR A 433 2.74 -13.13 -22.13
N ARG A 434 4.03 -12.94 -21.78
CA ARG A 434 4.75 -13.87 -20.91
C ARG A 434 4.25 -13.83 -19.46
N GLN A 435 3.86 -12.68 -18.95
CA GLN A 435 3.26 -12.51 -17.62
C GLN A 435 1.83 -13.07 -17.57
N GLY A 436 1.07 -12.97 -18.67
CA GLY A 436 -0.28 -13.56 -18.80
C GLY A 436 -0.29 -15.07 -19.11
N ALA A 437 0.72 -15.59 -19.81
CA ALA A 437 0.80 -17.02 -20.20
C ALA A 437 1.56 -17.90 -19.19
N HIS A 438 2.35 -17.30 -18.29
CA HIS A 438 3.05 -18.03 -17.24
C HIS A 438 2.48 -17.62 -15.88
N LEU A 439 1.86 -18.59 -15.19
CA LEU A 439 1.73 -18.58 -13.73
C LEU A 439 3.00 -17.97 -13.11
N LEU A 440 2.84 -16.80 -12.51
CA LEU A 440 3.95 -16.00 -11.99
C LEU A 440 4.62 -16.82 -10.89
N LEU A 441 5.90 -17.16 -11.11
CA LEU A 441 6.67 -17.99 -10.18
C LEU A 441 6.61 -17.44 -8.75
N ARG A 442 6.67 -16.12 -8.64
CA ARG A 442 6.56 -15.39 -7.38
C ARG A 442 5.20 -15.54 -6.71
N GLU A 443 4.12 -15.48 -7.48
CA GLU A 443 2.75 -15.59 -6.97
C GLU A 443 2.51 -16.99 -6.41
N LEU A 444 2.87 -18.04 -7.17
CA LEU A 444 2.77 -19.41 -6.69
C LEU A 444 3.54 -19.63 -5.38
N ILE A 445 4.80 -19.20 -5.32
CA ILE A 445 5.63 -19.41 -4.14
C ILE A 445 5.08 -18.61 -2.94
N SER A 446 4.50 -17.42 -3.16
CA SER A 446 3.87 -16.66 -2.07
C SER A 446 2.66 -17.36 -1.45
N ARG A 447 2.05 -18.33 -2.15
CA ARG A 447 0.93 -19.13 -1.63
C ARG A 447 1.39 -20.30 -0.76
N PHE A 448 2.69 -20.55 -0.63
CA PHE A 448 3.21 -21.62 0.23
C PHE A 448 2.92 -21.26 1.70
N ASN A 449 2.10 -22.08 2.34
CA ASN A 449 1.55 -21.86 3.68
C ASN A 449 1.36 -23.21 4.39
N SER A 450 2.43 -23.99 4.55
CA SER A 450 2.40 -25.29 5.25
C SER A 450 1.53 -26.39 4.61
N GLN A 451 1.08 -26.24 3.36
CA GLN A 451 0.29 -27.26 2.69
C GLN A 451 1.12 -28.52 2.41
N ARG A 452 0.45 -29.68 2.38
CA ARG A 452 1.06 -30.95 2.00
C ARG A 452 0.73 -31.26 0.55
N VAL A 453 1.75 -31.48 -0.26
CA VAL A 453 1.60 -31.76 -1.70
C VAL A 453 2.38 -33.00 -2.10
N PRO A 454 1.99 -33.73 -3.16
CA PRO A 454 2.72 -34.91 -3.64
C PRO A 454 4.20 -34.59 -3.92
N SER A 455 5.11 -35.36 -3.30
CA SER A 455 6.56 -35.19 -3.46
C SER A 455 7.02 -35.35 -4.91
N ARG A 456 6.25 -36.09 -5.72
CA ARG A 456 6.49 -36.25 -7.16
C ARG A 456 6.40 -34.93 -7.93
N LEU A 457 5.74 -33.89 -7.41
CA LEU A 457 5.73 -32.55 -8.05
C LEU A 457 7.09 -31.85 -8.00
N PHE A 458 8.01 -32.30 -7.14
CA PHE A 458 9.35 -31.73 -6.95
C PHE A 458 10.50 -32.65 -7.43
N ASN A 459 10.15 -33.81 -7.99
CA ASN A 459 11.12 -34.76 -8.55
C ASN A 459 10.68 -35.20 -9.97
N TYR A 460 11.27 -34.55 -10.98
CA TYR A 460 10.97 -34.82 -12.39
C TYR A 460 11.25 -36.27 -12.79
N SER A 461 12.31 -36.92 -12.29
CA SER A 461 12.60 -38.32 -12.66
C SER A 461 11.47 -39.26 -12.24
N ASP A 462 10.96 -39.10 -11.01
CA ASP A 462 9.87 -39.93 -10.48
C ASP A 462 8.55 -39.63 -11.20
N PHE A 463 8.32 -38.36 -11.53
CA PHE A 463 7.13 -37.93 -12.27
C PHE A 463 7.13 -38.43 -13.72
N ALA A 464 8.22 -38.22 -14.46
CA ALA A 464 8.35 -38.64 -15.84
C ALA A 464 8.31 -40.18 -15.98
N GLY A 465 8.85 -40.92 -15.01
CA GLY A 465 8.80 -42.39 -15.03
C GLY A 465 7.38 -42.97 -14.97
N LEU A 466 6.41 -42.23 -14.42
CA LEU A 466 5.03 -42.68 -14.23
C LEU A 466 4.04 -42.00 -15.18
N TYR A 467 4.27 -40.74 -15.51
CA TYR A 467 3.26 -39.88 -16.15
C TYR A 467 3.67 -39.33 -17.52
N LYS A 468 4.86 -39.65 -18.02
CA LYS A 468 5.33 -39.13 -19.33
C LYS A 468 4.41 -39.64 -20.45
N GLY A 469 3.71 -38.71 -21.10
CA GLY A 469 2.75 -39.00 -22.17
C GLY A 469 1.33 -39.38 -21.71
N ALA A 470 1.04 -39.32 -20.41
CA ALA A 470 -0.29 -39.54 -19.86
C ALA A 470 -1.19 -38.29 -19.96
N ASP A 471 -2.51 -38.48 -19.93
CA ASP A 471 -3.47 -37.39 -19.97
C ASP A 471 -3.43 -36.54 -18.68
N PRO A 472 -3.43 -35.20 -18.76
CA PRO A 472 -3.33 -34.33 -17.58
C PRO A 472 -4.39 -34.58 -16.49
N ALA A 473 -5.62 -34.96 -16.85
CA ALA A 473 -6.69 -35.22 -15.89
C ALA A 473 -6.45 -36.54 -15.13
N GLU A 474 -5.92 -37.55 -15.82
CA GLU A 474 -5.52 -38.82 -15.19
C GLU A 474 -4.34 -38.62 -14.24
N VAL A 475 -3.36 -37.80 -14.65
CA VAL A 475 -2.22 -37.43 -13.81
C VAL A 475 -2.68 -36.71 -12.54
N ALA A 476 -3.65 -35.80 -12.64
CA ALA A 476 -4.19 -35.10 -11.49
C ALA A 476 -4.82 -36.07 -10.47
N ALA A 477 -5.72 -36.95 -10.91
CA ALA A 477 -6.38 -37.92 -10.04
C ALA A 477 -5.40 -38.89 -9.35
N GLN A 478 -4.37 -39.36 -10.07
CA GLN A 478 -3.36 -40.25 -9.49
C GLN A 478 -2.45 -39.55 -8.46
N LEU A 479 -2.17 -38.26 -8.67
CA LEU A 479 -1.43 -37.44 -7.71
C LEU A 479 -2.23 -37.15 -6.44
N ASP A 480 -3.56 -37.04 -6.52
CA ASP A 480 -4.40 -36.83 -5.32
C ASP A 480 -4.49 -38.09 -4.46
N ALA A 481 -4.33 -39.27 -5.05
CA ALA A 481 -4.19 -40.54 -4.36
C ALA A 481 -2.77 -40.81 -3.83
N ASP A 482 -1.81 -39.90 -4.04
CA ASP A 482 -0.42 -40.09 -3.64
C ASP A 482 -0.24 -39.95 -2.12
N THR A 483 0.30 -40.99 -1.50
CA THR A 483 0.57 -41.01 -0.05
C THR A 483 1.90 -40.37 0.32
N LYS A 484 2.81 -40.16 -0.64
CA LYS A 484 4.15 -39.61 -0.40
C LYS A 484 4.13 -38.09 -0.55
N LEU A 485 3.78 -37.40 0.53
CA LEU A 485 3.63 -35.94 0.55
C LEU A 485 4.88 -35.23 1.08
N ILE A 486 5.20 -34.06 0.53
CA ILE A 486 6.11 -33.06 1.08
C ILE A 486 5.29 -31.94 1.72
N LYS A 487 5.72 -31.44 2.89
CA LYS A 487 5.16 -30.24 3.49
C LYS A 487 5.90 -29.02 2.93
N LEU A 488 5.17 -28.11 2.30
CA LEU A 488 5.71 -26.84 1.83
C LEU A 488 5.99 -25.93 3.05
N PRO A 489 7.01 -25.05 2.99
CA PRO A 489 7.22 -24.09 4.06
C PRO A 489 6.11 -23.03 4.06
N GLN A 490 6.05 -22.21 5.10
CA GLN A 490 5.24 -21.01 5.12
C GLN A 490 6.09 -19.82 4.66
N VAL A 491 5.81 -19.32 3.45
CA VAL A 491 6.50 -18.18 2.87
C VAL A 491 5.88 -16.89 3.38
N PHE A 492 6.69 -15.99 3.91
CA PHE A 492 6.23 -14.67 4.38
C PHE A 492 6.78 -13.52 3.52
N HIS A 493 7.81 -13.77 2.72
CA HIS A 493 8.36 -12.77 1.81
C HIS A 493 8.93 -13.41 0.55
N THR A 494 8.66 -12.79 -0.60
CA THR A 494 9.26 -13.16 -1.89
C THR A 494 9.89 -11.92 -2.55
N THR A 495 11.06 -12.11 -3.13
CA THR A 495 11.81 -11.08 -3.87
C THR A 495 12.45 -11.70 -5.12
N SER A 496 12.71 -10.89 -6.15
CA SER A 496 13.46 -11.35 -7.32
C SER A 496 14.89 -11.73 -6.95
N GLY A 497 15.38 -12.85 -7.49
CA GLY A 497 16.78 -13.26 -7.31
C GLY A 497 17.79 -12.24 -7.82
N VAL A 498 17.39 -11.43 -8.82
CA VAL A 498 18.21 -10.33 -9.35
C VAL A 498 18.54 -9.28 -8.29
N SER A 499 17.66 -9.05 -7.33
CA SER A 499 17.91 -8.12 -6.22
C SER A 499 19.07 -8.59 -5.33
N PHE A 500 19.29 -9.91 -5.23
CA PHE A 500 20.38 -10.49 -4.45
C PHE A 500 21.65 -10.73 -5.27
N ASN A 501 21.51 -11.02 -6.57
CA ASN A 501 22.61 -11.17 -7.51
C ASN A 501 22.27 -10.58 -8.90
N PRO A 502 22.69 -9.34 -9.20
CA PRO A 502 22.40 -8.67 -10.47
C PRO A 502 22.94 -9.40 -11.71
N GLU A 503 23.95 -10.26 -11.58
CA GLU A 503 24.51 -11.05 -12.68
C GLU A 503 23.49 -12.05 -13.26
N LEU A 504 22.46 -12.41 -12.50
CA LEU A 504 21.38 -13.30 -12.96
C LEU A 504 20.61 -12.73 -14.15
N ARG A 505 20.58 -11.39 -14.35
CA ARG A 505 19.95 -10.74 -15.52
C ARG A 505 20.54 -11.17 -16.86
N GLN A 506 21.76 -11.72 -16.88
CA GLN A 506 22.40 -12.19 -18.10
C GLN A 506 21.88 -13.55 -18.57
N PHE A 507 21.24 -14.31 -17.67
CA PHE A 507 20.87 -15.71 -17.89
C PHE A 507 19.37 -15.97 -17.72
N ALA A 508 18.63 -14.98 -17.20
CA ALA A 508 17.25 -15.10 -16.75
C ALA A 508 16.57 -13.73 -16.74
N ASP A 509 15.29 -13.69 -17.11
CA ASP A 509 14.43 -12.52 -16.87
C ASP A 509 14.21 -12.31 -15.36
N GLU A 510 13.89 -11.08 -14.94
CA GLU A 510 13.79 -10.68 -13.53
C GLU A 510 12.75 -11.52 -12.73
N ASP A 511 11.72 -12.03 -13.41
CA ASP A 511 10.65 -12.86 -12.84
C ASP A 511 10.93 -14.38 -12.88
N SER A 512 12.04 -14.78 -13.51
CA SER A 512 12.40 -16.19 -13.68
C SER A 512 13.21 -16.77 -12.52
N CYS A 513 13.69 -15.93 -11.59
CA CYS A 513 14.37 -16.35 -10.37
C CYS A 513 13.76 -15.65 -9.15
N VAL A 514 13.36 -16.43 -8.15
CA VAL A 514 12.72 -15.94 -6.92
C VAL A 514 13.49 -16.43 -5.71
N VAL A 515 13.68 -15.53 -4.74
CA VAL A 515 14.15 -15.84 -3.39
C VAL A 515 12.97 -15.68 -2.45
N ALA A 516 12.61 -16.77 -1.78
CA ALA A 516 11.50 -16.80 -0.83
C ALA A 516 12.03 -17.07 0.57
N HIS A 517 11.74 -16.16 1.50
CA HIS A 517 12.02 -16.35 2.92
C HIS A 517 10.81 -17.00 3.57
N ALA A 518 11.07 -18.08 4.32
CA ALA A 518 10.02 -18.96 4.80
C ALA A 518 10.39 -19.66 6.11
N PHE A 519 9.41 -20.33 6.72
CA PHE A 519 9.61 -21.20 7.88
C PHE A 519 9.07 -22.61 7.60
N GLU A 520 9.81 -23.65 8.00
CA GLU A 520 9.45 -25.06 7.76
C GLU A 520 8.33 -25.57 8.69
N GLY A 521 8.13 -24.90 9.83
CA GLY A 521 7.14 -25.23 10.85
C GLY A 521 6.34 -24.02 11.33
N ALA A 522 5.30 -24.26 12.13
CA ALA A 522 4.46 -23.21 12.72
C ALA A 522 5.20 -22.35 13.77
N THR A 523 6.38 -22.81 14.20
CA THR A 523 7.27 -22.12 15.13
C THR A 523 8.31 -21.27 14.40
N TYR A 524 8.18 -19.95 14.50
CA TYR A 524 9.08 -18.97 13.88
C TYR A 524 10.38 -18.78 14.69
N SER A 525 11.35 -19.66 14.44
CA SER A 525 12.68 -19.64 15.08
C SER A 525 13.76 -19.74 14.03
N ASP A 526 14.98 -19.28 14.33
CA ASP A 526 16.15 -19.40 13.42
C ASP A 526 16.40 -20.85 12.97
N ALA A 527 16.11 -21.83 13.84
CA ALA A 527 16.20 -23.24 13.51
C ALA A 527 15.21 -23.69 12.42
N ASN A 528 14.06 -23.01 12.28
CA ASN A 528 13.00 -23.31 11.32
C ASN A 528 13.03 -22.36 10.10
N GLU A 529 13.84 -21.31 10.13
CA GLU A 529 14.00 -20.39 9.01
C GLU A 529 14.66 -21.12 7.84
N ILE A 530 14.10 -20.96 6.65
CA ILE A 530 14.60 -21.55 5.42
C ILE A 530 14.39 -20.59 4.25
N VAL A 531 15.39 -20.49 3.39
CA VAL A 531 15.31 -19.69 2.17
C VAL A 531 15.19 -20.59 0.95
N TRP A 532 14.09 -20.47 0.21
CA TRP A 532 13.88 -21.18 -1.04
C TRP A 532 14.41 -20.34 -2.21
N LEU A 533 15.33 -20.93 -2.97
CA LEU A 533 15.95 -20.35 -4.17
C LEU A 533 15.37 -21.06 -5.39
N VAL A 534 14.47 -20.39 -6.09
CA VAL A 534 13.69 -21.00 -7.17
C VAL A 534 14.02 -20.35 -8.49
N ALA A 535 14.32 -21.14 -9.52
CA ALA A 535 14.63 -20.62 -10.85
C ALA A 535 13.95 -21.42 -11.97
N LYS A 536 13.36 -20.71 -12.93
CA LYS A 536 12.89 -21.26 -14.22
C LYS A 536 14.05 -21.25 -15.22
N ILE A 537 14.28 -22.38 -15.85
CA ILE A 537 15.32 -22.62 -16.84
C ILE A 537 14.67 -22.75 -18.21
N GLU A 538 14.96 -21.80 -19.10
CA GLU A 538 14.55 -21.91 -20.49
C GLU A 538 15.48 -22.86 -21.24
N SER A 539 14.92 -24.01 -21.64
CA SER A 539 15.59 -24.98 -22.50
C SER A 539 14.59 -25.51 -23.52
N LYS A 540 15.05 -25.73 -24.76
CA LYS A 540 14.22 -26.31 -25.85
C LYS A 540 14.04 -27.82 -25.73
N LEU A 541 14.90 -28.47 -24.95
CA LEU A 541 14.91 -29.91 -24.66
C LEU A 541 15.03 -30.12 -23.16
N GLU A 542 15.01 -31.37 -22.70
CA GLU A 542 15.35 -31.71 -21.32
C GLU A 542 16.68 -31.05 -20.91
N ALA A 543 16.71 -30.40 -19.74
CA ALA A 543 17.88 -29.68 -19.25
C ALA A 543 19.01 -30.67 -18.96
N SER A 544 20.21 -30.37 -19.50
CA SER A 544 21.38 -31.23 -19.36
C SER A 544 22.02 -31.13 -17.98
N ALA A 545 22.82 -32.14 -17.63
CA ALA A 545 23.61 -32.12 -16.39
C ALA A 545 24.51 -30.87 -16.28
N GLN A 546 25.15 -30.47 -17.39
CA GLN A 546 26.01 -29.29 -17.43
C GLN A 546 25.23 -27.99 -17.17
N LEU A 547 24.06 -27.81 -17.80
CA LEU A 547 23.24 -26.61 -17.60
C LEU A 547 22.69 -26.56 -16.16
N THR A 548 22.28 -27.71 -15.64
CA THR A 548 21.78 -27.87 -14.27
C THR A 548 22.87 -27.52 -13.25
N GLU A 549 24.09 -28.01 -13.45
CA GLU A 549 25.24 -27.72 -12.59
C GLU A 549 25.54 -26.23 -12.53
N GLN A 550 25.56 -25.54 -13.67
CA GLN A 550 25.78 -24.09 -13.71
C GLN A 550 24.73 -23.31 -12.91
N TRP A 551 23.46 -23.71 -12.96
CA TRP A 551 22.40 -23.07 -12.20
C TRP A 551 22.52 -23.33 -10.70
N LEU A 552 22.82 -24.57 -10.30
CA LEU A 552 23.05 -24.93 -8.90
C LEU A 552 24.23 -24.13 -8.33
N ASP A 553 25.37 -24.12 -9.00
CA ASP A 553 26.57 -23.41 -8.52
C ASP A 553 26.32 -21.90 -8.38
N ARG A 554 25.54 -21.29 -9.29
CA ARG A 554 25.17 -19.87 -9.20
C ARG A 554 24.30 -19.58 -7.98
N LEU A 555 23.25 -20.37 -7.74
CA LEU A 555 22.34 -20.18 -6.61
C LEU A 555 23.02 -20.49 -5.27
N GLU A 556 23.88 -21.51 -5.21
CA GLU A 556 24.70 -21.83 -4.04
C GLU A 556 25.74 -20.73 -3.75
N ALA A 557 26.38 -20.18 -4.78
CA ALA A 557 27.30 -19.05 -4.61
C ALA A 557 26.57 -17.80 -4.08
N MET A 558 25.37 -17.53 -4.59
CA MET A 558 24.52 -16.46 -4.09
C MET A 558 24.15 -16.67 -2.61
N ALA A 559 23.71 -17.89 -2.24
CA ALA A 559 23.39 -18.25 -0.87
C ALA A 559 24.57 -18.00 0.09
N ARG A 560 25.77 -18.45 -0.31
CA ARG A 560 27.01 -18.27 0.48
C ARG A 560 27.37 -16.79 0.65
N ARG A 561 27.31 -15.99 -0.42
CA ARG A 561 27.61 -14.55 -0.37
C ARG A 561 26.66 -13.78 0.54
N ARG A 562 25.41 -14.24 0.70
CA ARG A 562 24.38 -13.62 1.54
C ARG A 562 24.24 -14.26 2.92
N ALA A 563 25.10 -15.22 3.25
CA ALA A 563 25.11 -15.92 4.53
C ALA A 563 23.75 -16.57 4.90
N PHE A 564 23.02 -17.11 3.91
CA PHE A 564 21.80 -17.87 4.20
C PHE A 564 22.15 -19.18 4.91
N VAL A 565 21.59 -19.39 6.10
CA VAL A 565 21.96 -20.50 7.00
C VAL A 565 21.37 -21.83 6.51
N ARG A 566 20.09 -21.84 6.14
CA ARG A 566 19.39 -23.00 5.57
C ARG A 566 18.77 -22.61 4.24
N THR A 567 19.08 -23.36 3.19
CA THR A 567 18.56 -23.10 1.84
C THR A 567 17.99 -24.35 1.21
N GLN A 568 16.96 -24.17 0.39
CA GLN A 568 16.42 -25.19 -0.50
C GLN A 568 16.41 -24.66 -1.92
N ILE A 569 17.01 -25.39 -2.86
CA ILE A 569 17.00 -25.01 -4.27
C ILE A 569 15.92 -25.78 -5.00
N TRP A 570 15.18 -25.10 -5.88
CA TRP A 570 14.21 -25.70 -6.78
C TRP A 570 14.37 -25.16 -8.20
N LEU A 571 14.68 -26.04 -9.14
CA LEU A 571 14.84 -25.70 -10.56
C LEU A 571 13.63 -26.21 -11.36
N ILE A 572 13.12 -25.37 -12.25
CA ILE A 572 11.96 -25.69 -13.10
C ILE A 572 12.39 -25.55 -14.56
N ALA A 573 12.39 -26.63 -15.33
CA ALA A 573 12.74 -26.59 -16.76
C ALA A 573 11.51 -26.84 -17.63
N ASN A 574 11.40 -26.20 -18.79
CA ASN A 574 10.20 -26.33 -19.66
C ASN A 574 9.87 -27.80 -19.95
N GLU A 575 10.85 -28.54 -20.47
CA GLU A 575 10.74 -29.98 -20.83
C GLU A 575 11.25 -30.92 -19.72
N GLY A 576 11.57 -30.40 -18.52
CA GLY A 576 12.16 -31.18 -17.44
C GLY A 576 13.68 -31.41 -17.58
N PHE A 577 14.19 -32.50 -17.00
CA PHE A 577 15.61 -32.79 -16.80
C PHE A 577 16.01 -34.18 -17.30
N ASP A 578 17.18 -34.30 -17.91
CA ASP A 578 17.69 -35.62 -18.31
C ASP A 578 18.08 -36.48 -17.08
N SER A 579 18.41 -37.76 -17.33
CA SER A 579 18.72 -38.69 -16.23
C SER A 579 19.98 -38.31 -15.42
N GLU A 580 20.97 -37.69 -16.06
CA GLU A 580 22.21 -37.27 -15.40
C GLU A 580 21.98 -36.02 -14.54
N ALA A 581 21.22 -35.05 -15.06
CA ALA A 581 20.76 -33.87 -14.35
C ALA A 581 19.87 -34.23 -13.15
N GLY A 582 18.95 -35.19 -13.31
CA GLY A 582 18.13 -35.71 -12.20
C GLY A 582 18.98 -36.36 -11.10
N SER A 583 20.04 -37.07 -11.47
CA SER A 583 21.01 -37.62 -10.51
C SER A 583 21.78 -36.51 -9.77
N LEU A 584 22.19 -35.46 -10.50
CA LEU A 584 22.88 -34.30 -9.94
C LEU A 584 22.02 -33.53 -8.92
N LEU A 585 20.75 -33.27 -9.26
CA LEU A 585 19.77 -32.62 -8.38
C LEU A 585 19.62 -33.40 -7.07
N ARG A 586 19.43 -34.72 -7.14
CA ARG A 586 19.36 -35.59 -5.95
C ARG A 586 20.64 -35.55 -5.12
N LYS A 587 21.80 -35.60 -5.77
CA LYS A 587 23.11 -35.54 -5.08
C LYS A 587 23.32 -34.22 -4.33
N ARG A 588 22.78 -33.12 -4.86
CA ARG A 588 22.87 -31.76 -4.27
C ARG A 588 21.68 -31.42 -3.37
N GLY A 589 20.73 -32.33 -3.17
CA GLY A 589 19.53 -32.08 -2.35
C GLY A 589 18.57 -31.03 -2.94
N ALA A 590 18.65 -30.76 -4.24
CA ALA A 590 17.81 -29.79 -4.93
C ALA A 590 16.58 -30.46 -5.56
N TYR A 591 15.49 -29.70 -5.68
CA TYR A 591 14.27 -30.12 -6.37
C TYR A 591 14.34 -29.79 -7.86
N GLY A 592 13.70 -30.62 -8.68
CA GLY A 592 13.62 -30.45 -10.12
C GLY A 592 12.23 -30.77 -10.64
N SER A 593 11.62 -29.84 -11.38
CA SER A 593 10.27 -30.00 -11.94
C SER A 593 10.19 -29.56 -13.41
N SER A 594 9.22 -30.10 -14.15
CA SER A 594 8.83 -29.60 -15.47
C SER A 594 7.81 -28.47 -15.37
N GLN A 595 7.55 -27.77 -16.48
CA GLN A 595 6.48 -26.79 -16.56
C GLN A 595 5.09 -27.41 -16.30
N GLN A 596 4.87 -28.67 -16.68
CA GLN A 596 3.63 -29.40 -16.39
C GLN A 596 3.44 -29.64 -14.89
N GLN A 597 4.49 -30.06 -14.18
CA GLN A 597 4.44 -30.23 -12.71
C GLN A 597 4.18 -28.89 -12.00
N PHE A 598 4.76 -27.81 -12.51
CA PHE A 598 4.53 -26.46 -11.99
C PHE A 598 3.06 -26.02 -12.15
N GLN A 599 2.44 -26.29 -13.30
CA GLN A 599 1.02 -26.01 -13.54
C GLN A 599 0.11 -26.86 -12.62
N LEU A 600 0.41 -28.16 -12.48
CA LEU A 600 -0.33 -29.07 -11.60
C LEU A 600 -0.24 -28.69 -10.12
N LEU A 601 0.91 -28.15 -9.67
CA LEU A 601 1.06 -27.61 -8.33
C LEU A 601 0.21 -26.35 -8.17
N SER A 602 0.20 -25.47 -9.18
CA SER A 602 -0.56 -24.24 -9.11
C SER A 602 -2.07 -24.45 -9.05
N ALA A 603 -2.60 -25.37 -9.86
CA ALA A 603 -4.02 -25.71 -9.83
C ALA A 603 -4.43 -26.16 -8.43
N ARG A 604 -3.67 -27.07 -7.81
CA ARG A 604 -3.91 -27.55 -6.44
C ARG A 604 -3.87 -26.47 -5.37
N LEU A 605 -2.92 -25.54 -5.48
CA LEU A 605 -2.83 -24.42 -4.54
C LEU A 605 -3.93 -23.36 -4.77
N SER A 606 -4.72 -23.47 -5.85
CA SER A 606 -5.84 -22.58 -6.16
C SER A 606 -7.20 -23.22 -5.80
N GLU A 607 -7.34 -24.54 -5.94
CA GLU A 607 -8.57 -25.29 -5.58
C GLU A 607 -8.80 -25.43 -4.06
N GLY A 608 -7.80 -25.13 -3.23
CA GLY A 608 -7.94 -25.07 -1.77
C GLY A 608 -8.77 -23.89 -1.24
N GLU A 609 -9.35 -23.05 -2.11
CA GLU A 609 -10.18 -21.89 -1.78
C GLU A 609 -11.70 -22.17 -1.84
N ASP A 610 -12.16 -23.35 -1.41
CA ASP A 610 -13.60 -23.59 -1.18
C ASP A 610 -13.96 -23.31 0.31
N PRO A 611 -14.83 -22.33 0.61
CA PRO A 611 -15.05 -21.80 1.97
C PRO A 611 -15.95 -22.69 2.85
N ALA A 612 -15.81 -24.02 2.78
CA ALA A 612 -16.72 -24.96 3.46
C ALA A 612 -16.06 -26.18 4.13
N SER A 613 -14.73 -26.23 4.30
CA SER A 613 -14.08 -27.36 5.00
C SER A 613 -13.00 -26.95 6.00
N HIS A 614 -13.33 -26.04 6.92
CA HIS A 614 -12.62 -25.94 8.20
C HIS A 614 -13.45 -26.61 9.30
N SER A 615 -13.22 -27.92 9.48
CA SER A 615 -13.54 -28.63 10.71
C SER A 615 -12.24 -28.89 11.49
N GLY A 616 -12.03 -28.11 12.56
CA GLY A 616 -11.36 -28.64 13.77
C GLY A 616 -9.89 -28.35 14.00
N ASP A 617 -9.28 -27.29 13.46
CA ASP A 617 -7.95 -26.85 13.93
C ASP A 617 -8.06 -25.44 14.56
N PRO A 618 -7.71 -25.25 15.84
CA PRO A 618 -7.83 -23.96 16.51
C PRO A 618 -6.99 -22.90 15.81
N ALA A 619 -7.59 -21.74 15.54
CA ALA A 619 -6.93 -20.65 14.87
C ALA A 619 -5.76 -20.14 15.73
N GLU A 620 -4.54 -20.49 15.33
CA GLU A 620 -3.29 -20.06 15.97
C GLU A 620 -2.73 -18.84 15.24
N PHE A 621 -2.48 -17.77 15.98
CA PHE A 621 -1.92 -16.53 15.46
C PHE A 621 -0.61 -16.24 16.18
N VAL A 622 0.45 -15.92 15.43
CA VAL A 622 1.72 -15.50 16.01
C VAL A 622 2.02 -14.07 15.60
N LEU A 623 2.41 -13.27 16.58
CA LEU A 623 2.77 -11.87 16.44
C LEU A 623 4.15 -11.64 17.05
N VAL A 624 5.05 -11.04 16.27
CA VAL A 624 6.41 -10.71 16.72
C VAL A 624 6.57 -9.19 16.68
N LEU A 625 6.76 -8.57 17.84
CA LEU A 625 6.83 -7.12 17.98
C LEU A 625 8.20 -6.67 18.49
N PRO A 626 8.76 -5.55 18.00
CA PRO A 626 9.98 -4.98 18.56
C PRO A 626 9.75 -4.44 19.99
N MET A 627 10.77 -4.48 20.85
CA MET A 627 10.77 -3.87 22.18
C MET A 627 10.99 -2.36 22.05
N GLY A 628 9.92 -1.59 22.24
CA GLY A 628 9.85 -0.15 22.09
C GLY A 628 8.44 0.35 22.41
N SER A 629 8.24 1.67 22.49
CA SER A 629 6.97 2.27 22.89
C SER A 629 5.84 1.91 21.90
N ASP A 630 4.70 1.48 22.45
CA ASP A 630 3.42 1.13 21.80
C ASP A 630 3.28 -0.31 21.28
N SER A 631 4.28 -1.18 21.45
CA SER A 631 4.17 -2.60 21.05
C SER A 631 3.11 -3.36 21.86
N GLU A 632 2.97 -3.03 23.14
CA GLU A 632 1.92 -3.52 24.03
C GLU A 632 0.50 -3.15 23.58
N LEU A 633 0.33 -2.02 22.88
CA LEU A 633 -0.97 -1.59 22.35
C LEU A 633 -1.34 -2.35 21.08
N LEU A 634 -0.36 -2.68 20.24
CA LEU A 634 -0.58 -3.54 19.08
C LEU A 634 -0.96 -4.96 19.52
N ALA A 635 -0.29 -5.49 20.55
CA ALA A 635 -0.65 -6.74 21.21
C ALA A 635 -2.10 -6.74 21.72
N ALA A 636 -2.51 -5.66 22.40
CA ALA A 636 -3.86 -5.47 22.93
C ALA A 636 -4.93 -5.43 21.83
N ASN A 637 -4.66 -4.74 20.72
CA ASN A 637 -5.60 -4.65 19.59
C ASN A 637 -5.74 -5.98 18.86
N THR A 638 -4.64 -6.73 18.69
CA THR A 638 -4.68 -8.07 18.09
C THR A 638 -5.51 -9.02 18.95
N VAL A 639 -5.23 -9.09 20.27
CA VAL A 639 -5.99 -9.99 21.15
C VAL A 639 -7.45 -9.58 21.28
N GLU A 640 -7.76 -8.29 21.21
CA GLU A 640 -9.13 -7.79 21.19
C GLU A 640 -9.91 -8.29 19.97
N GLN A 641 -9.32 -8.22 18.77
CA GLN A 641 -9.96 -8.72 17.55
C GLN A 641 -10.19 -10.23 17.63
N LEU A 642 -9.22 -10.98 18.17
CA LEU A 642 -9.33 -12.42 18.35
C LEU A 642 -10.41 -12.79 19.38
N ALA A 643 -10.43 -12.11 20.52
CA ALA A 643 -11.42 -12.33 21.58
C ALA A 643 -12.83 -11.92 21.14
N ARG A 644 -12.98 -10.86 20.33
CA ARG A 644 -14.28 -10.48 19.71
C ARG A 644 -14.78 -11.53 18.74
N ARG A 645 -13.90 -12.07 17.89
CA ARG A 645 -14.24 -13.18 16.97
C ARG A 645 -14.61 -14.46 17.71
N ALA A 646 -13.93 -14.72 18.83
CA ALA A 646 -14.22 -15.83 19.74
C ALA A 646 -15.40 -15.55 20.70
N GLN A 647 -16.13 -14.45 20.51
CA GLN A 647 -17.36 -14.09 21.24
C GLN A 647 -17.19 -13.89 22.76
N PHE A 648 -16.00 -13.46 23.22
CA PHE A 648 -15.82 -13.06 24.62
C PHE A 648 -16.64 -11.79 24.97
N SER A 649 -17.08 -11.68 26.22
CA SER A 649 -17.78 -10.49 26.69
C SER A 649 -16.88 -9.25 26.68
N PRO A 650 -17.44 -8.03 26.53
CA PRO A 650 -16.64 -6.79 26.56
C PRO A 650 -15.78 -6.65 27.83
N GLU A 651 -16.28 -7.13 28.98
CA GLU A 651 -15.53 -7.15 30.24
C GLU A 651 -14.33 -8.11 30.17
N ALA A 652 -14.53 -9.34 29.69
CA ALA A 652 -13.46 -10.32 29.53
C ALA A 652 -12.41 -9.84 28.51
N ILE A 653 -12.84 -9.19 27.42
CA ILE A 653 -11.94 -8.57 26.44
C ILE A 653 -11.06 -7.52 27.11
N ASN A 654 -11.63 -6.63 27.93
CA ASN A 654 -10.85 -5.62 28.64
C ASN A 654 -9.85 -6.24 29.63
N GLN A 655 -10.24 -7.30 30.35
CA GLN A 655 -9.33 -8.03 31.24
C GLN A 655 -8.15 -8.64 30.48
N ILE A 656 -8.41 -9.29 29.34
CA ILE A 656 -7.38 -9.88 28.46
C ILE A 656 -6.45 -8.81 27.90
N LYS A 657 -6.99 -7.67 27.45
CA LYS A 657 -6.21 -6.53 26.97
C LYS A 657 -5.30 -5.95 28.05
N THR A 658 -5.79 -5.79 29.27
CA THR A 658 -4.96 -5.29 30.37
C THR A 658 -3.86 -6.30 30.73
N ALA A 659 -4.18 -7.60 30.77
CA ALA A 659 -3.22 -8.66 31.06
C ALA A 659 -2.09 -8.73 30.00
N ILE A 660 -2.43 -8.59 28.71
CA ILE A 660 -1.42 -8.63 27.65
C ILE A 660 -0.52 -7.41 27.63
N VAL A 661 -1.08 -6.23 27.90
CA VAL A 661 -0.30 -4.98 28.01
C VAL A 661 0.73 -5.12 29.12
N GLU A 662 0.28 -5.55 30.30
CA GLU A 662 1.15 -5.75 31.45
C GLU A 662 2.22 -6.81 31.18
N ALA A 663 1.87 -7.90 30.49
CA ALA A 663 2.82 -8.94 30.13
C ALA A 663 3.87 -8.48 29.10
N CYS A 664 3.47 -7.65 28.12
CA CYS A 664 4.39 -7.05 27.15
C CYS A 664 5.32 -6.02 27.80
N ILE A 665 4.83 -5.20 28.74
CA ILE A 665 5.65 -4.28 29.53
C ILE A 665 6.68 -5.06 30.34
N ASN A 666 6.24 -6.10 31.07
CA ASN A 666 7.14 -6.96 31.84
C ASN A 666 8.20 -7.64 30.95
N ALA A 667 7.81 -8.13 29.76
CA ALA A 667 8.75 -8.69 28.79
C ALA A 667 9.73 -7.62 28.27
N SER A 668 9.27 -6.40 27.99
CA SER A 668 10.14 -5.32 27.51
C SER A 668 11.10 -4.79 28.59
N GLU A 669 10.68 -4.75 29.85
CA GLU A 669 11.50 -4.23 30.96
C GLU A 669 12.54 -5.25 31.45
N HIS A 670 12.25 -6.54 31.33
CA HIS A 670 13.07 -7.60 31.91
C HIS A 670 13.81 -8.47 30.89
N SER A 671 13.49 -8.38 29.59
CA SER A 671 14.18 -9.16 28.58
C SER A 671 15.52 -8.55 28.21
N LEU A 672 16.58 -9.36 28.29
CA LEU A 672 17.91 -9.03 27.80
C LEU A 672 18.11 -9.48 26.34
N SER A 673 17.07 -9.31 25.50
CA SER A 673 17.08 -9.90 24.14
C SER A 673 18.00 -9.15 23.20
N PRO A 674 18.98 -9.81 22.56
CA PRO A 674 19.87 -9.14 21.59
C PRO A 674 19.12 -8.71 20.33
N ASP A 675 18.01 -9.35 19.98
CA ASP A 675 17.17 -8.99 18.84
C ASP A 675 16.07 -7.95 19.16
N ARG A 676 15.92 -7.61 20.46
CA ARG A 676 14.88 -6.71 20.99
C ARG A 676 13.47 -7.06 20.46
N LYS A 677 13.06 -8.33 20.46
CA LYS A 677 11.71 -8.76 20.04
C LYS A 677 10.93 -9.49 21.14
N ILE A 678 9.61 -9.25 21.18
CA ILE A 678 8.62 -9.97 21.99
C ILE A 678 7.81 -10.88 21.06
N TYR A 679 7.80 -12.16 21.39
CA TYR A 679 7.08 -13.20 20.65
C TYR A 679 5.78 -13.50 21.36
N GLN A 680 4.67 -13.40 20.64
CA GLN A 680 3.33 -13.62 21.17
C GLN A 680 2.61 -14.65 20.34
N ARG A 681 1.94 -15.59 21.00
CA ARG A 681 1.17 -16.64 20.36
C ARG A 681 -0.21 -16.69 20.96
N PHE A 682 -1.22 -16.60 20.11
CA PHE A 682 -2.63 -16.65 20.46
C PHE A 682 -3.21 -17.93 19.90
N ARG A 683 -3.82 -18.73 20.75
CA ARG A 683 -4.55 -19.92 20.34
C ARG A 683 -6.01 -19.75 20.73
N VAL A 684 -6.86 -19.61 19.73
CA VAL A 684 -8.31 -19.55 19.91
C VAL A 684 -8.84 -20.98 19.80
N GLU A 685 -9.27 -21.53 20.92
CA GLU A 685 -9.98 -22.82 20.99
C GLU A 685 -11.48 -22.54 21.20
N ASP A 686 -12.34 -23.55 20.99
CA ASP A 686 -13.80 -23.38 21.04
C ASP A 686 -14.32 -22.87 22.40
N ASP A 687 -13.58 -23.11 23.48
CA ASP A 687 -13.97 -22.79 24.86
C ASP A 687 -13.01 -21.85 25.60
N LYS A 688 -11.88 -21.45 24.99
CA LYS A 688 -10.87 -20.62 25.64
C LYS A 688 -9.91 -19.93 24.68
N LEU A 689 -9.27 -18.88 25.19
CA LEU A 689 -8.15 -18.19 24.55
C LEU A 689 -6.88 -18.45 25.35
N VAL A 690 -5.87 -19.03 24.72
CA VAL A 690 -4.53 -19.22 25.30
C VAL A 690 -3.58 -18.19 24.69
N ILE A 691 -2.85 -17.48 25.54
CA ILE A 691 -1.89 -16.46 25.13
C ILE A 691 -0.53 -16.81 25.73
N THR A 692 0.49 -16.92 24.89
CA THR A 692 1.87 -17.16 25.32
C THR A 692 2.75 -15.99 24.89
N ILE A 693 3.48 -15.40 25.84
CA ILE A 693 4.42 -14.31 25.62
C ILE A 693 5.82 -14.79 25.98
N ALA A 694 6.76 -14.64 25.05
CA ALA A 694 8.15 -15.02 25.24
C ALA A 694 9.12 -13.93 24.77
N SER A 695 10.25 -13.83 25.43
CA SER A 695 11.33 -12.90 25.08
C SER A 695 12.68 -13.55 25.39
N ARG A 696 13.66 -13.48 24.46
CA ARG A 696 14.98 -14.13 24.64
C ARG A 696 15.89 -13.25 25.52
N GLY A 697 16.86 -13.80 26.27
CA GLY A 697 17.83 -13.01 27.04
C GLY A 697 18.87 -13.82 27.83
N ILE A 698 20.10 -13.29 27.91
CA ILE A 698 21.24 -13.88 28.66
C ILE A 698 21.07 -13.62 30.17
N VAL A 699 21.34 -14.62 31.01
CA VAL A 699 21.32 -14.51 32.48
C VAL A 699 22.58 -13.75 32.98
N PRO A 700 22.46 -12.65 33.74
CA PRO A 700 23.58 -12.13 34.53
C PRO A 700 23.87 -13.08 35.70
N ALA A 701 25.14 -13.38 35.94
CA ALA A 701 25.62 -14.42 36.86
C ALA A 701 25.36 -14.17 38.38
N ASN A 702 24.34 -13.43 38.80
CA ASN A 702 24.12 -13.06 40.21
C ASN A 702 22.66 -13.13 40.69
N ILE A 703 21.87 -14.12 40.26
CA ILE A 703 20.60 -14.47 40.92
C ILE A 703 20.52 -16.00 41.12
N GLU A 704 21.56 -16.56 41.73
CA GLU A 704 21.48 -17.83 42.44
C GLU A 704 21.04 -17.56 43.88
N SER A 705 19.72 -17.47 44.10
CA SER A 705 19.06 -17.81 45.39
C SER A 705 17.63 -17.30 45.36
N ARG A 706 16.68 -18.19 45.01
CA ARG A 706 15.35 -18.23 45.66
C ARG A 706 14.36 -19.29 45.16
N ASN A 707 14.77 -20.27 44.35
CA ASN A 707 13.97 -21.48 44.14
C ASN A 707 14.67 -22.69 44.76
N GLY A 708 14.76 -22.68 46.10
CA GLY A 708 15.00 -23.86 46.90
C GLY A 708 13.67 -24.27 47.54
N ALA A 709 13.23 -25.48 47.23
CA ALA A 709 12.03 -26.14 47.72
C ALA A 709 11.78 -25.96 49.23
N ILE A 710 10.52 -26.04 49.66
CA ILE A 710 10.11 -26.76 50.87
C ILE A 710 8.61 -27.12 50.75
N SER A 711 8.38 -28.42 50.58
CA SER A 711 7.17 -29.13 51.01
C SER A 711 7.07 -29.11 52.54
N HIS A 712 5.84 -29.07 53.05
CA HIS A 712 5.44 -29.13 54.46
C HIS A 712 6.39 -29.89 55.42
N THR A 713 6.68 -29.32 56.60
CA THR A 713 6.27 -29.83 57.95
C THR A 713 6.97 -29.09 59.12
N GLY A 714 6.24 -28.90 60.23
CA GLY A 714 6.76 -28.60 61.60
C GLY A 714 6.96 -27.10 61.91
N SER A 715 6.10 -26.42 62.68
CA SER A 715 5.93 -26.41 64.15
C SER A 715 6.98 -25.60 64.94
N GLY A 716 6.53 -24.62 65.73
CA GLY A 716 7.23 -24.06 66.91
C GLY A 716 7.70 -22.62 66.78
N GLU A 717 7.04 -21.66 67.46
CA GLU A 717 7.57 -20.90 68.63
C GLU A 717 8.13 -19.52 68.22
N THR A 718 7.38 -18.42 68.38
CA THR A 718 7.24 -17.50 69.54
C THR A 718 8.46 -16.64 69.90
N THR A 719 8.13 -15.39 70.26
CA THR A 719 8.91 -14.33 70.95
C THR A 719 9.70 -13.36 70.06
N ASP A 720 9.86 -12.06 70.35
CA ASP A 720 9.17 -11.03 71.16
C ASP A 720 9.98 -9.71 70.97
N GLY A 721 9.35 -8.54 71.10
CA GLY A 721 9.95 -7.22 71.41
C GLY A 721 10.77 -6.47 70.33
N LEU A 722 10.41 -5.25 69.86
CA LEU A 722 10.49 -3.93 70.53
C LEU A 722 11.96 -3.50 70.80
N VAL A 723 12.55 -2.35 70.45
CA VAL A 723 12.22 -0.98 69.99
C VAL A 723 13.51 -0.47 69.29
N GLY A 724 13.51 0.09 68.07
CA GLY A 724 13.32 1.51 67.73
C GLY A 724 14.63 2.31 67.77
N ASP A 725 15.09 2.88 66.65
CA ASP A 725 15.15 4.34 66.44
C ASP A 725 15.58 4.70 65.00
N VAL A 726 15.22 5.92 64.62
CA VAL A 726 15.07 6.51 63.29
C VAL A 726 16.39 6.85 62.58
N SER A 727 16.56 6.39 61.33
CA SER A 727 17.07 7.20 60.19
C SER A 727 17.00 6.44 58.85
N ASP A 728 16.60 7.16 57.79
CA ASP A 728 16.61 6.79 56.35
C ASP A 728 15.46 5.95 55.79
N GLU A 729 14.27 6.57 55.63
CA GLU A 729 13.27 6.15 54.63
C GLU A 729 13.25 7.10 53.42
N PHE A 730 14.25 6.94 52.55
CA PHE A 730 14.10 7.10 51.09
C PHE A 730 14.51 5.78 50.42
N GLY A 731 13.91 4.68 50.89
CA GLY A 731 14.04 3.35 50.30
C GLY A 731 13.19 3.23 49.03
N ASN A 732 13.87 3.31 47.88
CA ASN A 732 13.43 3.03 46.52
C ASN A 732 12.00 2.46 46.32
N ALA A 733 11.08 3.34 45.93
CA ALA A 733 9.78 2.98 45.33
C ALA A 733 9.90 2.08 44.07
N ALA A 734 11.10 1.89 43.55
CA ALA A 734 11.40 1.01 42.43
C ALA A 734 11.35 -0.49 42.79
N GLU A 735 11.57 -0.89 44.05
CA GLU A 735 11.54 -2.32 44.43
C GLU A 735 10.13 -2.82 44.78
N GLN A 736 9.27 -1.98 45.36
CA GLN A 736 7.87 -2.34 45.62
C GLN A 736 7.03 -2.50 44.35
N ARG A 737 7.41 -1.86 43.23
CA ARG A 737 6.72 -1.99 41.93
C ARG A 737 7.05 -3.29 41.18
N ARG A 738 8.18 -3.95 41.47
CA ARG A 738 8.76 -5.09 40.70
C ARG A 738 8.03 -6.44 40.82
N GLY A 739 6.82 -6.47 41.40
CA GLY A 739 6.01 -7.71 41.51
C GLY A 739 4.50 -7.47 41.42
N TRP A 740 4.07 -6.25 41.08
CA TRP A 740 2.65 -5.89 40.97
C TRP A 740 2.04 -6.39 39.65
N GLY A 741 2.82 -6.32 38.56
CA GLY A 741 2.38 -6.72 37.22
C GLY A 741 1.93 -8.18 37.11
N LEU A 742 2.73 -9.12 37.62
CA LEU A 742 2.37 -10.54 37.60
C LEU A 742 1.13 -10.85 38.47
N LYS A 743 0.99 -10.17 39.62
CA LYS A 743 -0.20 -10.30 40.48
C LYS A 743 -1.45 -9.73 39.81
N LEU A 744 -1.32 -8.65 39.04
CA LEU A 744 -2.40 -8.08 38.25
C LEU A 744 -2.84 -9.05 37.15
N ILE A 745 -1.90 -9.65 36.40
CA ILE A 745 -2.19 -10.65 35.37
C ILE A 745 -2.91 -11.87 35.98
N GLN A 746 -2.45 -12.37 37.13
CA GLN A 746 -3.09 -13.47 37.86
C GLN A 746 -4.51 -13.16 38.35
N THR A 747 -4.86 -11.88 38.52
CA THR A 747 -6.21 -11.47 38.91
C THR A 747 -7.15 -11.37 37.70
N LEU A 748 -6.60 -11.09 36.51
CA LEU A 748 -7.36 -10.82 35.29
C LEU A 748 -7.57 -12.06 34.41
N MET A 749 -6.67 -13.04 34.47
CA MET A 749 -6.70 -14.27 33.69
C MET A 749 -7.14 -15.46 34.55
N ASP A 750 -7.74 -16.49 33.94
CA ASP A 750 -8.25 -17.65 34.70
C ASP A 750 -7.11 -18.63 35.06
N GLU A 751 -6.11 -18.78 34.19
CA GLU A 751 -4.88 -19.53 34.49
C GLU A 751 -3.65 -18.72 34.04
N VAL A 752 -2.57 -18.78 34.82
CA VAL A 752 -1.30 -18.12 34.52
C VAL A 752 -0.14 -19.02 34.95
N GLU A 753 0.71 -19.38 34.00
CA GLU A 753 1.91 -20.19 34.19
C GLU A 753 3.13 -19.38 33.73
N PHE A 754 4.15 -19.33 34.58
CA PHE A 754 5.41 -18.66 34.26
C PHE A 754 6.55 -19.67 34.28
N GLU A 755 7.23 -19.81 33.16
CA GLU A 755 8.36 -20.72 32.99
C GLU A 755 9.62 -19.94 32.60
N ARG A 756 10.73 -20.32 33.23
CA ARG A 756 12.06 -19.94 32.77
C ARG A 756 12.49 -20.98 31.74
N VAL A 757 12.69 -20.54 30.50
CA VAL A 757 13.19 -21.37 29.40
C VAL A 757 14.67 -21.05 29.18
N ASP A 758 15.42 -22.01 28.63
CA ASP A 758 16.90 -21.99 28.57
C ASP A 758 17.50 -20.69 27.98
N GLU A 759 16.75 -19.96 27.16
CA GLU A 759 17.17 -18.69 26.54
C GLU A 759 16.25 -17.49 26.84
N GLY A 760 15.40 -17.52 27.88
CA GLY A 760 14.51 -16.38 28.19
C GLY A 760 13.39 -16.64 29.20
N THR A 761 12.34 -15.80 29.16
CA THR A 761 11.14 -15.97 30.01
C THR A 761 9.92 -16.24 29.14
N SER A 762 9.07 -17.19 29.54
CA SER A 762 7.81 -17.52 28.89
C SER A 762 6.66 -17.39 29.89
N LEU A 763 5.67 -16.56 29.57
CA LEU A 763 4.43 -16.41 30.32
C LEU A 763 3.28 -16.97 29.48
N ARG A 764 2.58 -17.97 30.00
CA ARG A 764 1.37 -18.53 29.41
C ARG A 764 0.17 -18.13 30.26
N MET A 765 -0.87 -17.60 29.62
CA MET A 765 -2.11 -17.20 30.30
C MET A 765 -3.34 -17.66 29.52
N VAL A 766 -4.38 -18.09 30.23
CA VAL A 766 -5.61 -18.66 29.66
C VAL A 766 -6.82 -17.90 30.16
N LYS A 767 -7.76 -17.62 29.25
CA LYS A 767 -9.09 -17.09 29.57
C LYS A 767 -10.15 -18.01 29.01
N TYR A 768 -11.06 -18.49 29.84
CA TYR A 768 -12.17 -19.35 29.42
C TYR A 768 -13.37 -18.52 28.94
N LEU A 769 -14.05 -19.01 27.92
CA LEU A 769 -15.32 -18.47 27.45
C LEU A 769 -16.41 -18.88 28.45
N ARG A 770 -16.69 -18.05 29.46
CA ARG A 770 -17.79 -18.28 30.40
C ARG A 770 -19.12 -18.06 29.65
N LYS A 771 -19.89 -19.14 29.49
CA LYS A 771 -21.24 -19.10 28.91
C LYS A 771 -22.21 -18.28 29.75
#